data_AF-A0A916H5M7-F1
#
_entry.id   AF-A0A916H5M7-F1
#
_cell.length_a   1.000
_cell.length_b   1.000
_cell.length_c   1.000
_cell.angle_alpha   90.00
_cell.angle_beta   90.00
_cell.angle_gamma   90.00
#
_symmetry.space_group_name_H-M   'P 1'
#
loop_
_entity.id
_entity.type
_entity.pdbx_description
1 polymer ?
#
loop_
_entity_poly.entity_id
_entity_poly.type
_entity_poly.pdbx_seq_one_letter_code
_entity_poly.pdbx_strand_id
1 'polypeptide(L)'
;MSPDKPPSADTRRALDAADPWLGPEVAWPLALTVLLVLSQVLPAMQFFASPAAYIPFHTVLELFSVAVSAMVFALAWNLRGQGDDSHRMMLGTGFLAVCLIDVAHMLSYAGMPDMVTPSGPEKAINFWLAGRYVAALVLLVVAITPARRWSSVRCYGAAAGAAALTALVWWIGLYRTEWLPRTFLPGQGLTAFKVGAEYLLAVLYGLAAVLLLLKGRSSRKTNLKWLAAAAWTQGLAEMFFMLYADVTDVFNLLGHVYKAIAYLMVYRGLFVAGVLAPYRELDVERSRLRALIAAIPEPFWLKDSQGRYLACNRAFERLYGAREADIVGRDDYDFVDAEQADFFRAKDQAAIKAGVPTVNEEWLTFAADGYRGRFETTKTPIYDAAGHVLGVLGLAHDITEREQTVAAVRSREEFYKAIADNGQVLIWMAGLDKGCYYFNQPWLRFTGRTLQQEEGVGWAAGVHPDDYGHCLATYEAAFERREKFSLVYRLRRHDGEYRWIVDEGTPRYDHAGEFVGYVGHCLDITDIKAAQEELGRYRLHLEELVRERTEELHAANQRLADTEFAMESVGIGIHWVDVDTGRLLYVNRYAAQMLGYTVAEMLQLRIPDIDPNFPAEAFARISEEIRSKAFLQFETTQLTRHGHTVPVEMAVYYHRGGGDGKGRFISFATDISKRKEAELALLRAKEAAEAANVAKSAFLANMSHEIRTPLNAITGMAHLIRRAGVTPEQADRLGKIEVAGQHLLEIINAILDLSKIEAGKFILEETAVDVNRIVADVAAMLRDRAQSKGLHLSLETAPMASGLVGDPTRLQQALLNYVTNAVKFTETGVITLRSRVEEESGDSVLVRFEVEDTGIGIAADAMPKLFSAFEQADNTV
;
A
#
# COMPACT_ATOMS: atom_id res chain seq x y z
N MET A 1 28.26 -18.56 17.59
CA MET A 1 27.22 -18.49 16.52
C MET A 1 27.07 -17.02 16.18
N SER A 2 27.64 -16.60 15.04
CA SER A 2 27.62 -15.20 14.59
C SER A 2 26.27 -14.89 13.94
N PRO A 3 25.55 -13.84 14.35
CA PRO A 3 24.33 -13.41 13.69
C PRO A 3 24.64 -12.65 12.40
N ASP A 4 23.76 -12.83 11.43
CA ASP A 4 23.88 -12.44 10.04
C ASP A 4 24.23 -10.96 9.82
N LYS A 5 25.31 -10.75 9.06
CA LYS A 5 25.61 -9.48 8.40
C LYS A 5 24.48 -9.16 7.42
N PRO A 6 23.97 -7.92 7.36
CA PRO A 6 23.10 -7.52 6.27
C PRO A 6 23.87 -7.70 4.95
N PRO A 7 23.23 -8.21 3.88
CA PRO A 7 23.89 -8.42 2.60
C PRO A 7 24.54 -7.12 2.12
N SER A 8 25.78 -7.21 1.64
CA SER A 8 26.53 -6.07 1.15
C SER A 8 25.80 -5.42 -0.04
N ALA A 9 26.10 -4.15 -0.31
CA ALA A 9 25.53 -3.43 -1.45
C ALA A 9 25.73 -4.17 -2.81
N ASP A 10 26.71 -5.08 -2.90
CA ASP A 10 26.92 -5.96 -4.05
C ASP A 10 25.91 -7.12 -4.13
N THR A 11 25.39 -7.63 -3.01
CA THR A 11 24.37 -8.70 -3.03
C THR A 11 22.98 -8.17 -3.39
N ARG A 12 22.66 -6.92 -3.03
CA ARG A 12 21.45 -6.23 -3.55
C ARG A 12 21.56 -5.97 -5.05
N ARG A 13 22.75 -5.61 -5.55
CA ARG A 13 23.01 -5.54 -7.00
C ARG A 13 22.92 -6.90 -7.69
N ALA A 14 23.27 -8.00 -7.02
CA ALA A 14 23.18 -9.35 -7.58
C ALA A 14 21.74 -9.90 -7.65
N LEU A 15 20.87 -9.55 -6.69
CA LEU A 15 19.45 -9.94 -6.72
C LEU A 15 18.62 -9.09 -7.69
N ASP A 16 18.99 -7.81 -7.91
CA ASP A 16 18.47 -6.99 -9.00
C ASP A 16 19.08 -7.35 -10.37
N ALA A 17 20.11 -8.21 -10.39
CA ALA A 17 20.75 -8.76 -11.58
C ALA A 17 20.26 -10.20 -11.90
N ALA A 18 19.04 -10.56 -11.49
CA ALA A 18 18.31 -11.59 -12.20
C ALA A 18 18.19 -11.12 -13.67
N ASP A 19 18.87 -11.85 -14.54
CA ASP A 19 19.20 -11.48 -15.91
C ASP A 19 18.00 -10.82 -16.64
N PRO A 20 18.04 -9.51 -16.98
CA PRO A 20 16.92 -8.81 -17.62
C PRO A 20 16.67 -9.23 -19.08
N TRP A 21 17.27 -10.35 -19.50
CA TRP A 21 17.38 -10.81 -20.88
C TRP A 21 16.36 -11.87 -21.28
N LEU A 22 15.67 -12.50 -20.33
CA LEU A 22 14.63 -13.49 -20.62
C LEU A 22 13.24 -13.04 -20.17
N GLY A 23 12.92 -11.76 -20.42
CA GLY A 23 11.52 -11.35 -20.49
C GLY A 23 10.78 -12.16 -21.56
N PRO A 24 9.45 -12.37 -21.42
CA PRO A 24 8.66 -13.11 -22.41
C PRO A 24 8.81 -12.57 -23.84
N GLU A 25 9.09 -11.27 -23.99
CA GLU A 25 9.36 -10.62 -25.28
C GLU A 25 10.62 -11.15 -26.02
N VAL A 26 11.58 -11.79 -25.34
CA VAL A 26 12.77 -12.41 -25.96
C VAL A 26 12.64 -13.93 -25.98
N ALA A 27 12.06 -14.52 -24.93
CA ALA A 27 11.90 -15.98 -24.82
C ALA A 27 10.97 -16.56 -25.90
N TRP A 28 9.85 -15.90 -26.19
CA TRP A 28 8.88 -16.39 -27.20
C TRP A 28 9.47 -16.43 -28.62
N PRO A 29 10.08 -15.35 -29.16
CA PRO A 29 10.72 -15.39 -30.47
C PRO A 29 11.82 -16.45 -30.56
N LEU A 30 12.59 -16.67 -29.49
CA LEU A 30 13.63 -17.69 -29.45
C LEU A 30 13.02 -19.10 -29.58
N ALA A 31 11.97 -19.40 -28.79
CA ALA A 31 11.27 -20.68 -28.84
C ALA A 31 10.65 -20.94 -30.23
N LEU A 32 10.03 -19.92 -30.83
CA LEU A 32 9.47 -20.01 -32.19
C LEU A 32 10.57 -20.21 -33.25
N THR A 33 11.74 -19.59 -33.07
CA THR A 33 12.89 -19.83 -33.96
C THR A 33 13.37 -21.28 -33.88
N VAL A 34 13.46 -21.84 -32.67
CA VAL A 34 13.82 -23.25 -32.46
C VAL A 34 12.81 -24.17 -33.13
N LEU A 35 11.50 -23.88 -33.01
CA LEU A 35 10.46 -24.68 -33.63
C LEU A 35 10.54 -24.66 -35.17
N LEU A 36 10.83 -23.50 -35.78
CA LEU A 36 11.12 -23.44 -37.22
C LEU A 36 12.33 -24.30 -37.60
N VAL A 37 13.45 -24.20 -36.86
CA VAL A 37 14.66 -24.98 -37.15
C VAL A 37 14.39 -26.49 -37.07
N LEU A 38 13.65 -26.95 -36.05
CA LEU A 38 13.27 -28.35 -35.91
C LEU A 38 12.34 -28.81 -37.04
N SER A 39 11.44 -27.94 -37.49
CA SER A 39 10.49 -28.26 -38.56
C SER A 39 11.13 -28.45 -39.94
N GLN A 40 12.34 -27.92 -40.17
CA GLN A 40 13.10 -28.11 -41.43
C GLN A 40 13.50 -29.56 -41.69
N VAL A 41 13.52 -30.40 -40.64
CA VAL A 41 13.87 -31.82 -40.73
C VAL A 41 12.62 -32.69 -40.93
N LEU A 42 11.42 -32.13 -40.81
CA LEU A 42 10.16 -32.84 -40.98
C LEU A 42 9.70 -32.76 -42.46
N PRO A 43 9.13 -33.85 -43.02
CA PRO A 43 8.55 -33.79 -44.36
C PRO A 43 7.29 -32.93 -44.37
N ALA A 44 7.02 -32.30 -45.52
CA ALA A 44 5.73 -31.66 -45.82
C ALA A 44 4.62 -32.73 -45.70
N MET A 45 3.75 -32.59 -44.69
CA MET A 45 2.65 -33.51 -44.43
C MET A 45 1.32 -32.83 -44.69
N GLN A 46 0.46 -33.50 -45.47
CA GLN A 46 -0.94 -33.09 -45.64
C GLN A 46 -1.65 -33.12 -44.30
N PHE A 47 -1.98 -31.93 -43.79
CA PHE A 47 -2.69 -31.77 -42.53
C PHE A 47 -4.21 -31.81 -42.74
N PHE A 48 -4.68 -31.31 -43.88
CA PHE A 48 -6.10 -31.33 -44.25
C PHE A 48 -6.37 -32.33 -45.38
N ALA A 49 -7.48 -33.07 -45.28
CA ALA A 49 -7.87 -34.07 -46.28
C ALA A 49 -8.30 -33.47 -47.64
N SER A 50 -8.61 -32.18 -47.70
CA SER A 50 -8.92 -31.47 -48.95
C SER A 50 -8.77 -29.95 -48.79
N PRO A 51 -8.58 -29.20 -49.89
CA PRO A 51 -8.61 -27.73 -49.86
C PRO A 51 -9.91 -27.16 -49.27
N ALA A 52 -11.05 -27.83 -49.49
CA ALA A 52 -12.33 -27.42 -48.92
C ALA A 52 -12.37 -27.52 -47.37
N ALA A 53 -11.63 -28.46 -46.78
CA ALA A 53 -11.50 -28.60 -45.33
C ALA A 53 -10.57 -27.56 -44.70
N TYR A 54 -9.62 -27.02 -45.47
CA TYR A 54 -8.69 -25.98 -45.04
C TYR A 54 -9.33 -24.58 -44.99
N ILE A 55 -10.21 -24.25 -45.95
CA ILE A 55 -10.79 -22.90 -46.11
C ILE A 55 -11.42 -22.33 -44.81
N PRO A 56 -12.24 -23.09 -44.05
CA PRO A 56 -12.81 -22.56 -42.80
C PRO A 56 -11.75 -22.17 -41.77
N PHE A 57 -10.72 -23.01 -41.60
CA PHE A 57 -9.64 -22.77 -40.64
C PHE A 57 -8.77 -21.57 -41.04
N HIS A 58 -8.39 -21.50 -42.32
CA HIS A 58 -7.74 -20.34 -42.91
C HIS A 58 -8.53 -19.05 -42.64
N THR A 59 -9.84 -19.08 -42.94
CA THR A 59 -10.72 -17.92 -42.76
C THR A 59 -10.77 -17.46 -41.31
N VAL A 60 -10.79 -18.38 -40.33
CA VAL A 60 -10.75 -18.04 -38.90
C VAL A 60 -9.44 -17.34 -38.53
N LEU A 61 -8.29 -17.86 -38.95
CA LEU A 61 -6.99 -17.24 -38.65
C LEU A 61 -6.80 -15.88 -39.34
N GLU A 62 -7.31 -15.74 -40.57
CA GLU A 62 -7.31 -14.46 -41.27
C GLU A 62 -8.22 -13.44 -40.59
N LEU A 63 -9.45 -13.84 -40.24
CA LEU A 63 -10.40 -12.98 -39.52
C LEU A 63 -9.85 -12.55 -38.16
N PHE A 64 -9.15 -13.45 -37.45
CA PHE A 64 -8.45 -13.12 -36.21
C PHE A 64 -7.40 -12.03 -36.43
N SER A 65 -6.56 -12.18 -37.46
CA SER A 65 -5.51 -11.20 -37.79
C SER A 65 -6.09 -9.83 -38.18
N VAL A 66 -7.21 -9.82 -38.90
CA VAL A 66 -7.98 -8.62 -39.27
C VAL A 66 -8.56 -7.95 -38.03
N ALA A 67 -9.18 -8.71 -37.13
CA ALA A 67 -9.72 -8.20 -35.87
C ALA A 67 -8.62 -7.55 -35.00
N VAL A 68 -7.49 -8.22 -34.82
CA VAL A 68 -6.35 -7.67 -34.06
C VAL A 68 -5.82 -6.39 -34.70
N SER A 69 -5.73 -6.34 -36.03
CA SER A 69 -5.28 -5.13 -36.76
C SER A 69 -6.26 -3.95 -36.59
N ALA A 70 -7.56 -4.23 -36.59
CA ALA A 70 -8.58 -3.22 -36.29
C ALA A 70 -8.49 -2.72 -34.84
N MET A 71 -8.22 -3.61 -33.88
CA MET A 71 -8.00 -3.23 -32.48
C MET A 71 -6.74 -2.37 -32.30
N VAL A 72 -5.64 -2.71 -32.99
CA VAL A 72 -4.41 -1.89 -33.02
C VAL A 72 -4.71 -0.48 -33.51
N PHE A 73 -5.48 -0.33 -34.59
CA PHE A 73 -5.92 0.99 -35.05
C PHE A 73 -6.81 1.70 -34.04
N ALA A 74 -7.86 1.04 -33.53
CA ALA A 74 -8.81 1.62 -32.58
C ALA A 74 -8.10 2.13 -31.32
N LEU A 75 -7.16 1.35 -30.79
CA LEU A 75 -6.34 1.72 -29.65
C LEU A 75 -5.46 2.94 -29.94
N ALA A 76 -4.72 2.91 -31.05
CA ALA A 76 -3.89 4.04 -31.47
C ALA A 76 -4.73 5.31 -31.67
N TRP A 77 -5.90 5.17 -32.29
CA TRP A 77 -6.81 6.27 -32.58
C TRP A 77 -7.43 6.87 -31.31
N ASN A 78 -7.83 6.03 -30.36
CA ASN A 78 -8.39 6.50 -29.09
C ASN A 78 -7.34 7.31 -28.30
N LEU A 79 -6.10 6.82 -28.28
CA LEU A 79 -4.98 7.45 -27.59
C LEU A 79 -4.35 8.63 -28.36
N ARG A 80 -4.93 9.06 -29.48
CA ARG A 80 -4.40 10.17 -30.29
C ARG A 80 -4.35 11.45 -29.44
N GLY A 81 -3.17 12.07 -29.36
CA GLY A 81 -2.96 13.31 -28.60
C GLY A 81 -2.45 13.12 -27.17
N GLN A 82 -2.45 11.89 -26.64
CA GLN A 82 -1.85 11.57 -25.34
C GLN A 82 -0.36 11.22 -25.52
N GLY A 83 0.54 11.98 -24.90
CA GLY A 83 1.99 11.68 -24.85
C GLY A 83 2.76 11.80 -26.18
N ASP A 84 4.07 11.57 -26.10
CA ASP A 84 5.02 11.77 -27.20
C ASP A 84 5.32 10.48 -27.97
N ASP A 85 4.37 9.99 -28.78
CA ASP A 85 4.67 8.81 -29.58
C ASP A 85 3.94 8.70 -30.92
N SER A 86 4.50 9.34 -31.94
CA SER A 86 4.14 9.16 -33.35
C SER A 86 4.14 7.71 -33.81
N HIS A 87 4.94 6.83 -33.20
CA HIS A 87 5.02 5.42 -33.62
C HIS A 87 3.69 4.70 -33.42
N ARG A 88 2.96 5.03 -32.34
CA ARG A 88 1.63 4.49 -32.10
C ARG A 88 0.67 4.81 -33.24
N MET A 89 0.70 6.06 -33.72
CA MET A 89 -0.16 6.45 -34.82
C MET A 89 0.26 5.82 -36.15
N MET A 90 1.56 5.76 -36.43
CA MET A 90 2.09 5.10 -37.63
C MET A 90 1.70 3.62 -37.68
N LEU A 91 1.83 2.91 -36.54
CA LEU A 91 1.39 1.52 -36.40
C LEU A 91 -0.12 1.41 -36.57
N GLY A 92 -0.90 2.24 -35.88
CA GLY A 92 -2.36 2.23 -35.97
C GLY A 92 -2.86 2.40 -37.40
N THR A 93 -2.45 3.47 -38.10
CA THR A 93 -2.91 3.73 -39.47
C THR A 93 -2.32 2.74 -40.47
N GLY A 94 -1.10 2.26 -40.25
CA GLY A 94 -0.49 1.21 -41.05
C GLY A 94 -1.27 -0.10 -40.96
N PHE A 95 -1.59 -0.55 -39.74
CA PHE A 95 -2.37 -1.76 -39.51
C PHE A 95 -3.85 -1.62 -39.90
N LEU A 96 -4.40 -0.39 -39.96
CA LEU A 96 -5.68 -0.16 -40.64
C LEU A 96 -5.60 -0.48 -42.13
N ALA A 97 -4.54 -0.03 -42.82
CA ALA A 97 -4.36 -0.35 -44.23
C ALA A 97 -4.18 -1.86 -44.45
N VAL A 98 -3.39 -2.51 -43.59
CA VAL A 98 -3.20 -3.98 -43.61
C VAL A 98 -4.52 -4.71 -43.37
N CYS A 99 -5.31 -4.30 -42.37
CA CYS A 99 -6.63 -4.84 -42.09
C CYS A 99 -7.54 -4.84 -43.33
N LEU A 100 -7.66 -3.69 -44.00
CA LEU A 100 -8.50 -3.56 -45.19
C LEU A 100 -7.96 -4.34 -46.39
N ILE A 101 -6.64 -4.47 -46.53
CA ILE A 101 -6.02 -5.29 -47.59
C ILE A 101 -6.23 -6.80 -47.31
N ASP A 102 -6.08 -7.24 -46.07
CA ASP A 102 -6.29 -8.63 -45.65
C ASP A 102 -7.78 -9.04 -45.84
N VAL A 103 -8.73 -8.11 -45.69
CA VAL A 103 -10.14 -8.35 -46.07
C VAL A 103 -10.28 -8.63 -47.57
N ALA A 104 -9.62 -7.87 -48.43
CA ALA A 104 -9.64 -8.13 -49.88
C ALA A 104 -9.01 -9.48 -50.23
N HIS A 105 -7.94 -9.85 -49.52
CA HIS A 105 -7.31 -11.17 -49.64
C HIS A 105 -8.29 -12.30 -49.29
N MET A 106 -8.98 -12.22 -48.14
CA MET A 106 -9.98 -13.23 -47.74
C MET A 106 -11.09 -13.41 -48.77
N LEU A 107 -11.53 -12.31 -49.40
CA LEU A 107 -12.61 -12.31 -50.39
C LEU A 107 -12.17 -12.73 -51.80
N SER A 108 -10.88 -13.01 -52.04
CA SER A 108 -10.34 -13.27 -53.37
C SER A 108 -9.98 -14.73 -53.65
N TYR A 109 -10.28 -15.66 -52.74
CA TYR A 109 -9.99 -17.10 -52.93
C TYR A 109 -10.93 -17.80 -53.92
N ALA A 110 -10.46 -18.91 -54.49
CA ALA A 110 -11.30 -19.78 -55.32
C ALA A 110 -12.48 -20.32 -54.48
N GLY A 111 -13.71 -20.05 -54.94
CA GLY A 111 -14.95 -20.38 -54.22
C GLY A 111 -15.63 -19.18 -53.52
N MET A 112 -14.97 -18.02 -53.46
CA MET A 112 -15.61 -16.74 -53.07
C MET A 112 -16.28 -16.07 -54.27
N PRO A 113 -17.27 -15.17 -54.05
CA PRO A 113 -17.92 -14.44 -55.12
C PRO A 113 -16.92 -13.74 -56.04
N ASP A 114 -17.18 -13.81 -57.35
CA ASP A 114 -16.45 -13.00 -58.32
C ASP A 114 -16.84 -11.54 -58.08
N MET A 115 -15.90 -10.76 -57.55
CA MET A 115 -16.07 -9.32 -57.34
C MET A 115 -15.98 -8.61 -58.71
N VAL A 116 -15.11 -7.61 -58.86
CA VAL A 116 -14.86 -6.94 -60.14
C VAL A 116 -14.17 -7.86 -61.16
N THR A 117 -13.33 -8.77 -60.67
CA THR A 117 -12.57 -9.76 -61.44
C THR A 117 -12.72 -11.14 -60.79
N PRO A 118 -12.59 -12.24 -61.56
CA PRO A 118 -12.75 -13.58 -61.02
C PRO A 118 -11.85 -13.83 -59.80
N SER A 119 -12.42 -14.49 -58.79
CA SER A 119 -11.68 -14.86 -57.58
C SER A 119 -10.81 -16.09 -57.86
N GLY A 120 -9.58 -16.10 -57.32
CA GLY A 120 -8.59 -17.11 -57.65
C GLY A 120 -7.27 -16.93 -56.90
N PRO A 121 -6.41 -17.97 -56.90
CA PRO A 121 -5.19 -18.01 -56.09
C PRO A 121 -4.23 -16.85 -56.40
N GLU A 122 -4.07 -16.46 -57.66
CA GLU A 122 -3.20 -15.34 -58.05
C GLU A 122 -3.66 -14.01 -57.44
N LYS A 123 -4.96 -13.72 -57.51
CA LYS A 123 -5.55 -12.50 -56.94
C LYS A 123 -5.43 -12.48 -55.42
N ALA A 124 -5.73 -13.61 -54.77
CA ALA A 124 -5.57 -13.75 -53.32
C ALA A 124 -4.11 -13.53 -52.88
N ILE A 125 -3.13 -14.13 -53.58
CA ILE A 125 -1.71 -13.98 -53.28
C ILE A 125 -1.24 -12.53 -53.48
N ASN A 126 -1.74 -11.84 -54.51
CA ASN A 126 -1.37 -10.44 -54.76
C ASN A 126 -1.81 -9.51 -53.62
N PHE A 127 -3.05 -9.66 -53.12
CA PHE A 127 -3.50 -8.91 -51.94
C PHE A 127 -2.74 -9.29 -50.68
N TRP A 128 -2.46 -10.58 -50.49
CA TRP A 128 -1.64 -11.07 -49.38
C TRP A 128 -0.27 -10.39 -49.34
N LEU A 129 0.43 -10.38 -50.48
CA LEU A 129 1.76 -9.74 -50.58
C LEU A 129 1.66 -8.26 -50.22
N ALA A 130 0.70 -7.55 -50.81
CA ALA A 130 0.52 -6.13 -50.56
C ALA A 130 0.35 -5.84 -49.06
N GLY A 131 -0.48 -6.63 -48.36
CA GLY A 131 -0.68 -6.51 -46.92
C GLY A 131 0.61 -6.74 -46.13
N ARG A 132 1.39 -7.78 -46.48
CA ARG A 132 2.68 -8.07 -45.82
C ARG A 132 3.71 -6.97 -46.04
N TYR A 133 3.82 -6.43 -47.25
CA TYR A 133 4.75 -5.33 -47.55
C TYR A 133 4.39 -4.06 -46.78
N VAL A 134 3.10 -3.72 -46.68
CA VAL A 134 2.65 -2.58 -45.87
C VAL A 134 3.03 -2.78 -44.40
N ALA A 135 2.76 -3.96 -43.83
CA ALA A 135 3.12 -4.27 -42.44
C ALA A 135 4.64 -4.19 -42.18
N ALA A 136 5.46 -4.77 -43.06
CA ALA A 136 6.92 -4.74 -42.97
C ALA A 136 7.46 -3.30 -43.05
N LEU A 137 6.96 -2.50 -44.00
CA LEU A 137 7.36 -1.10 -44.18
C LEU A 137 6.98 -0.25 -42.97
N VAL A 138 5.78 -0.42 -42.42
CA VAL A 138 5.33 0.33 -41.22
C VAL A 138 6.25 0.03 -40.04
N LEU A 139 6.56 -1.23 -39.77
CA LEU A 139 7.47 -1.62 -38.68
C LEU A 139 8.89 -1.09 -38.91
N LEU A 140 9.39 -1.14 -40.15
CA LEU A 140 10.70 -0.61 -40.50
C LEU A 140 10.76 0.91 -40.34
N VAL A 141 9.73 1.64 -40.77
CA VAL A 141 9.63 3.10 -40.60
C VAL A 141 9.62 3.45 -39.12
N VAL A 142 8.88 2.72 -38.28
CA VAL A 142 8.88 2.90 -36.81
C VAL A 142 10.27 2.62 -36.22
N ALA A 143 10.98 1.63 -36.74
CA ALA A 143 12.34 1.30 -36.32
C ALA A 143 13.31 2.46 -36.56
N ILE A 144 13.31 3.05 -37.77
CA ILE A 144 14.28 4.07 -38.18
C ILE A 144 13.91 5.51 -37.78
N THR A 145 12.62 5.83 -37.61
CA THR A 145 12.20 7.20 -37.30
C THR A 145 12.21 7.50 -35.80
N PRO A 146 12.59 8.70 -35.35
CA PRO A 146 12.47 9.08 -33.94
C PRO A 146 10.99 9.30 -33.54
N ALA A 147 10.63 8.91 -32.32
CA ALA A 147 9.30 9.20 -31.78
C ALA A 147 9.14 10.71 -31.55
N ARG A 148 8.05 11.30 -32.05
CA ARG A 148 7.72 12.72 -31.89
C ARG A 148 6.24 12.91 -31.59
N ARG A 149 5.89 14.04 -30.98
CA ARG A 149 4.49 14.44 -30.84
C ARG A 149 3.90 14.81 -32.20
N TRP A 150 2.75 14.24 -32.53
CA TRP A 150 2.00 14.59 -33.74
C TRP A 150 0.83 15.53 -33.39
N SER A 151 0.60 16.51 -34.26
CA SER A 151 -0.62 17.32 -34.22
C SER A 151 -1.80 16.53 -34.78
N SER A 152 -3.02 16.92 -34.41
CA SER A 152 -4.24 16.29 -34.93
C SER A 152 -4.25 16.21 -36.45
N VAL A 153 -3.81 17.27 -37.15
CA VAL A 153 -3.71 17.32 -38.61
C VAL A 153 -2.83 16.20 -39.17
N ARG A 154 -1.68 15.92 -38.54
CA ARG A 154 -0.80 14.82 -38.98
C ARG A 154 -1.43 13.45 -38.72
N CYS A 155 -2.18 13.28 -37.63
CA CYS A 155 -2.90 12.04 -37.36
C CYS A 155 -3.99 11.76 -38.42
N TYR A 156 -4.81 12.77 -38.75
CA TYR A 156 -5.80 12.65 -39.82
C TYR A 156 -5.14 12.45 -41.19
N GLY A 157 -4.03 13.16 -41.47
CA GLY A 157 -3.26 12.98 -42.69
C GLY A 157 -2.68 11.56 -42.84
N ALA A 158 -2.19 10.95 -41.76
CA ALA A 158 -1.71 9.57 -41.77
C ALA A 158 -2.85 8.57 -42.03
N ALA A 159 -4.03 8.78 -41.44
CA ALA A 159 -5.20 7.94 -41.69
C ALA A 159 -5.71 8.07 -43.13
N ALA A 160 -5.75 9.30 -43.67
CA ALA A 160 -6.10 9.54 -45.06
C ALA A 160 -5.08 8.91 -46.04
N GLY A 161 -3.78 9.02 -45.72
CA GLY A 161 -2.71 8.38 -46.48
C GLY A 161 -2.82 6.84 -46.49
N ALA A 162 -3.14 6.24 -45.33
CA ALA A 162 -3.40 4.81 -45.23
C ALA A 162 -4.62 4.38 -46.08
N ALA A 163 -5.72 5.13 -46.02
CA ALA A 163 -6.91 4.88 -46.84
C ALA A 163 -6.63 5.02 -48.35
N ALA A 164 -5.86 6.04 -48.74
CA ALA A 164 -5.46 6.24 -50.13
C ALA A 164 -4.55 5.11 -50.64
N LEU A 165 -3.61 4.64 -49.82
CA LEU A 165 -2.76 3.49 -50.13
C LEU A 165 -3.59 2.22 -50.30
N THR A 166 -4.51 1.94 -49.38
CA THR A 166 -5.44 0.81 -49.50
C THR A 166 -6.28 0.89 -50.77
N ALA A 167 -6.85 2.07 -51.07
CA ALA A 167 -7.65 2.28 -52.27
C ALA A 167 -6.84 2.05 -53.55
N LEU A 168 -5.57 2.49 -53.57
CA LEU A 168 -4.65 2.24 -54.68
C LEU A 168 -4.35 0.74 -54.84
N VAL A 169 -4.05 0.03 -53.75
CA VAL A 169 -3.81 -1.43 -53.76
C VAL A 169 -5.04 -2.17 -54.27
N TRP A 170 -6.24 -1.81 -53.79
CA TRP A 170 -7.51 -2.37 -54.26
C TRP A 170 -7.75 -2.06 -55.73
N TRP A 171 -7.48 -0.83 -56.17
CA TRP A 171 -7.64 -0.46 -57.57
C TRP A 171 -6.71 -1.27 -58.48
N ILE A 172 -5.43 -1.42 -58.10
CA ILE A 172 -4.49 -2.24 -58.87
C ILE A 172 -4.92 -3.72 -58.85
N GLY A 173 -5.21 -4.29 -57.68
CA GLY A 173 -5.56 -5.70 -57.53
C GLY A 173 -6.92 -6.09 -58.12
N LEU A 174 -7.82 -5.14 -58.33
CA LEU A 174 -9.14 -5.38 -58.94
C LEU A 174 -9.19 -5.01 -60.42
N TYR A 175 -8.56 -3.92 -60.85
CA TYR A 175 -8.74 -3.34 -62.20
C TYR A 175 -7.47 -3.35 -63.07
N ARG A 176 -6.28 -3.51 -62.48
CA ARG A 176 -4.99 -3.48 -63.19
C ARG A 176 -4.10 -4.67 -62.82
N THR A 177 -4.68 -5.87 -62.78
CA THR A 177 -3.95 -7.09 -62.44
C THR A 177 -2.82 -7.39 -63.43
N GLU A 178 -2.94 -6.92 -64.67
CA GLU A 178 -1.93 -7.02 -65.72
C GLU A 178 -0.64 -6.24 -65.42
N TRP A 179 -0.66 -5.30 -64.47
CA TRP A 179 0.54 -4.57 -64.04
C TRP A 179 1.38 -5.37 -63.03
N LEU A 180 0.82 -6.42 -62.45
CA LEU A 180 1.50 -7.25 -61.45
C LEU A 180 2.18 -8.44 -62.13
N PRO A 181 3.43 -8.78 -61.75
CA PRO A 181 4.06 -10.01 -62.19
C PRO A 181 3.24 -11.22 -61.73
N ARG A 182 3.16 -12.26 -62.55
CA ARG A 182 2.43 -13.47 -62.18
C ARG A 182 3.06 -14.08 -60.93
N THR A 183 2.24 -14.32 -59.91
CA THR A 183 2.68 -14.91 -58.64
C THR A 183 2.47 -16.41 -58.58
N PHE A 184 1.49 -16.93 -59.33
CA PHE A 184 1.13 -18.34 -59.40
C PHE A 184 0.83 -18.76 -60.84
N LEU A 185 1.28 -19.97 -61.23
CA LEU A 185 0.97 -20.58 -62.51
C LEU A 185 0.20 -21.89 -62.31
N PRO A 186 -1.03 -22.03 -62.85
CA PRO A 186 -1.81 -23.26 -62.75
C PRO A 186 -1.02 -24.48 -63.21
N GLY A 187 -0.93 -25.51 -62.35
CA GLY A 187 -0.20 -26.75 -62.63
C GLY A 187 1.33 -26.68 -62.47
N GLN A 188 1.92 -25.49 -62.30
CA GLN A 188 3.36 -25.30 -62.06
C GLN A 188 3.68 -24.76 -60.65
N GLY A 189 2.69 -24.23 -59.92
CA GLY A 189 2.85 -23.75 -58.55
C GLY A 189 3.28 -22.28 -58.45
N LEU A 190 3.99 -21.93 -57.37
CA LEU A 190 4.47 -20.58 -57.10
C LEU A 190 5.58 -20.18 -58.08
N THR A 191 5.56 -18.92 -58.53
CA THR A 191 6.58 -18.38 -59.44
C THR A 191 7.87 -17.98 -58.72
N ALA A 192 8.98 -17.88 -59.46
CA ALA A 192 10.25 -17.35 -58.93
C ALA A 192 10.11 -15.92 -58.36
N PHE A 193 9.22 -15.11 -58.95
CA PHE A 193 8.92 -13.78 -58.44
C PHE A 193 8.28 -13.83 -57.05
N LYS A 194 7.29 -14.71 -56.86
CA LYS A 194 6.60 -14.88 -55.57
C LYS A 194 7.57 -15.32 -54.47
N VAL A 195 8.40 -16.33 -54.74
CA VAL A 195 9.42 -16.79 -53.78
C VAL A 195 10.43 -15.69 -53.46
N GLY A 196 10.93 -14.98 -54.47
CA GLY A 196 11.85 -13.85 -54.27
C GLY A 196 11.24 -12.71 -53.44
N ALA A 197 9.95 -12.46 -53.60
CA ALA A 197 9.23 -11.45 -52.83
C ALA A 197 9.04 -11.85 -51.36
N GLU A 198 8.90 -13.13 -51.04
CA GLU A 198 8.87 -13.62 -49.65
C GLU A 198 10.25 -13.54 -48.98
N TYR A 199 11.32 -13.86 -49.70
CA TYR A 199 12.69 -13.64 -49.20
C TYR A 199 12.93 -12.17 -48.83
N LEU A 200 12.50 -11.25 -49.69
CA LEU A 200 12.61 -9.82 -49.40
C LEU A 200 11.80 -9.44 -48.16
N LEU A 201 10.57 -9.96 -47.99
CA LEU A 201 9.76 -9.73 -46.79
C LEU A 201 10.46 -10.24 -45.52
N ALA A 202 10.97 -11.46 -45.53
CA ALA A 202 11.70 -12.03 -44.40
C ALA A 202 12.91 -11.16 -44.00
N VAL A 203 13.67 -10.66 -44.99
CA VAL A 203 14.80 -9.74 -44.76
C VAL A 203 14.34 -8.40 -44.19
N LEU A 204 13.26 -7.80 -44.72
CA LEU A 204 12.74 -6.53 -44.22
C LEU A 204 12.25 -6.64 -42.77
N TYR A 205 11.54 -7.73 -42.43
CA TYR A 205 11.11 -8.02 -41.07
C TYR A 205 12.29 -8.28 -40.12
N GLY A 206 13.28 -9.05 -40.56
CA GLY A 206 14.51 -9.28 -39.79
C GLY A 206 15.26 -7.98 -39.51
N LEU A 207 15.39 -7.09 -40.51
CA LEU A 207 16.01 -5.78 -40.35
C LEU A 207 15.23 -4.90 -39.37
N ALA A 208 13.90 -4.83 -39.50
CA ALA A 208 13.04 -4.09 -38.58
C ALA A 208 13.19 -4.62 -37.15
N ALA A 209 13.20 -5.95 -36.96
CA ALA A 209 13.37 -6.59 -35.66
C ALA A 209 14.70 -6.18 -35.00
N VAL A 210 15.82 -6.29 -35.72
CA VAL A 210 17.15 -5.92 -35.20
C VAL A 210 17.20 -4.45 -34.82
N LEU A 211 16.72 -3.55 -35.68
CA LEU A 211 16.73 -2.11 -35.41
C LEU A 211 15.85 -1.73 -34.22
N LEU A 212 14.66 -2.33 -34.09
CA LEU A 212 13.77 -2.12 -32.94
C LEU A 212 14.40 -2.64 -31.64
N LEU A 213 15.10 -3.78 -31.69
CA LEU A 213 15.79 -4.35 -30.53
C LEU A 213 16.96 -3.46 -30.07
N LEU A 214 17.76 -2.97 -31.03
CA LEU A 214 18.88 -2.05 -30.74
C LEU A 214 18.38 -0.73 -30.13
N LYS A 215 17.30 -0.17 -30.67
CA LYS A 215 16.64 1.04 -30.14
C LYS A 215 15.98 0.80 -28.77
N GLY A 216 15.45 -0.40 -28.55
CA GLY A 216 14.90 -0.85 -27.27
C GLY A 216 15.95 -1.12 -26.19
N ARG A 217 17.23 -1.26 -26.54
CA ARG A 217 18.33 -1.35 -25.55
C ARG A 217 18.66 0.01 -24.95
N SER A 218 18.58 1.09 -25.72
CA SER A 218 18.92 2.44 -25.24
C SER A 218 17.78 3.13 -24.49
N SER A 219 16.52 2.80 -24.80
CA SER A 219 15.35 3.29 -24.06
C SER A 219 14.79 2.16 -23.22
N ARG A 220 14.62 2.30 -21.89
CA ARG A 220 14.00 1.31 -21.00
C ARG A 220 12.52 0.97 -21.33
N LYS A 221 12.04 1.30 -22.53
CA LYS A 221 10.66 1.12 -22.97
C LYS A 221 10.46 -0.32 -23.48
N THR A 222 9.70 -1.10 -22.73
CA THR A 222 9.37 -2.51 -23.02
C THR A 222 8.58 -2.69 -24.32
N ASN A 223 7.95 -1.64 -24.85
CA ASN A 223 7.14 -1.69 -26.06
C ASN A 223 7.93 -1.98 -27.34
N LEU A 224 9.13 -1.40 -27.49
CA LEU A 224 9.99 -1.63 -28.67
C LEU A 224 10.49 -3.06 -28.74
N LYS A 225 10.68 -3.72 -27.59
CA LYS A 225 11.06 -5.13 -27.53
C LYS A 225 9.95 -6.05 -28.04
N TRP A 226 8.69 -5.76 -27.68
CA TRP A 226 7.52 -6.49 -28.23
C TRP A 226 7.32 -6.27 -29.73
N LEU A 227 7.60 -5.07 -30.24
CA LEU A 227 7.58 -4.82 -31.69
C LEU A 227 8.72 -5.53 -32.42
N ALA A 228 9.91 -5.59 -31.82
CA ALA A 228 11.03 -6.36 -32.35
C ALA A 228 10.70 -7.87 -32.40
N ALA A 229 10.11 -8.39 -31.33
CA ALA A 229 9.61 -9.76 -31.25
C ALA A 229 8.57 -10.06 -32.34
N ALA A 230 7.59 -9.18 -32.50
CA ALA A 230 6.57 -9.31 -33.53
C ALA A 230 7.16 -9.32 -34.95
N ALA A 231 8.08 -8.39 -35.24
CA ALA A 231 8.76 -8.32 -36.54
C ALA A 231 9.57 -9.61 -36.81
N TRP A 232 10.31 -10.11 -35.81
CA TRP A 232 11.06 -11.35 -35.94
C TRP A 232 10.15 -12.55 -36.21
N THR A 233 9.11 -12.74 -35.39
CA THR A 233 8.12 -13.81 -35.57
C THR A 233 7.43 -13.72 -36.93
N GLN A 234 7.20 -12.51 -37.44
CA GLN A 234 6.64 -12.34 -38.78
C GLN A 234 7.61 -12.76 -39.88
N GLY A 235 8.90 -12.43 -39.76
CA GLY A 235 9.93 -12.95 -40.65
C GLY A 235 9.99 -14.49 -40.67
N LEU A 236 9.80 -15.13 -39.51
CA LEU A 236 9.70 -16.60 -39.43
C LEU A 236 8.44 -17.14 -40.10
N ALA A 237 7.31 -16.43 -40.02
CA ALA A 237 6.08 -16.80 -40.71
C ALA A 237 6.29 -16.83 -42.23
N GLU A 238 6.96 -15.82 -42.79
CA GLU A 238 7.33 -15.79 -44.22
C GLU A 238 8.21 -16.98 -44.60
N MET A 239 9.08 -17.45 -43.69
CA MET A 239 9.87 -18.66 -43.92
C MET A 239 9.05 -19.94 -44.02
N PHE A 240 7.96 -20.06 -43.25
CA PHE A 240 7.04 -21.18 -43.39
C PHE A 240 6.24 -21.14 -44.70
N PHE A 241 5.87 -19.95 -45.16
CA PHE A 241 5.20 -19.78 -46.46
C PHE A 241 6.10 -20.13 -47.66
N MET A 242 7.42 -20.21 -47.46
CA MET A 242 8.34 -20.72 -48.50
C MET A 242 8.44 -22.25 -48.53
N LEU A 243 8.03 -22.95 -47.48
CA LEU A 243 8.23 -24.41 -47.33
C LEU A 243 7.01 -25.25 -47.71
N TYR A 244 5.82 -24.64 -47.86
CA TYR A 244 4.62 -25.41 -48.16
C TYR A 244 4.61 -25.84 -49.64
N ALA A 245 4.30 -27.11 -49.87
CA ALA A 245 4.11 -27.65 -51.22
C ALA A 245 2.66 -27.55 -51.70
N ASP A 246 1.70 -27.55 -50.77
CA ASP A 246 0.26 -27.48 -51.03
C ASP A 246 -0.45 -26.64 -49.96
N VAL A 247 -1.60 -26.03 -50.29
CA VAL A 247 -2.37 -25.21 -49.34
C VAL A 247 -2.90 -25.99 -48.12
N THR A 248 -2.99 -27.31 -48.23
CA THR A 248 -3.41 -28.22 -47.14
C THR A 248 -2.26 -28.66 -46.22
N ASP A 249 -1.04 -28.20 -46.49
CA ASP A 249 0.17 -28.61 -45.78
C ASP A 249 0.33 -27.96 -44.40
N VAL A 250 0.98 -28.68 -43.49
CA VAL A 250 1.28 -28.22 -42.13
C VAL A 250 2.12 -26.93 -42.08
N PHE A 251 3.02 -26.70 -43.04
CA PHE A 251 3.84 -25.48 -43.09
C PHE A 251 3.02 -24.25 -43.43
N ASN A 252 2.03 -24.38 -44.32
CA ASN A 252 1.10 -23.29 -44.62
C ASN A 252 0.30 -22.91 -43.36
N LEU A 253 -0.22 -23.92 -42.65
CA LEU A 253 -0.88 -23.75 -41.35
C LEU A 253 0.01 -23.02 -40.33
N LEU A 254 1.26 -23.48 -40.15
CA LEU A 254 2.21 -22.88 -39.20
C LEU A 254 2.54 -21.42 -39.57
N GLY A 255 2.63 -21.09 -40.85
CA GLY A 255 2.79 -19.71 -41.32
C GLY A 255 1.66 -18.80 -40.82
N HIS A 256 0.39 -19.22 -40.97
CA HIS A 256 -0.74 -18.43 -40.48
C HIS A 256 -0.78 -18.34 -38.94
N VAL A 257 -0.40 -19.40 -38.23
CA VAL A 257 -0.32 -19.38 -36.76
C VAL A 257 0.75 -18.40 -36.27
N TYR A 258 1.94 -18.43 -36.86
CA TYR A 258 3.01 -17.49 -36.53
C TYR A 258 2.59 -16.04 -36.80
N LYS A 259 1.87 -15.82 -37.90
CA LYS A 259 1.31 -14.52 -38.25
C LYS A 259 0.35 -14.00 -37.19
N ALA A 260 -0.58 -14.83 -36.73
CA ALA A 260 -1.53 -14.49 -35.68
C ALA A 260 -0.80 -14.13 -34.36
N ILE A 261 0.22 -14.90 -33.99
CA ILE A 261 1.06 -14.64 -32.80
C ILE A 261 1.78 -13.29 -32.94
N ALA A 262 2.40 -13.01 -34.09
CA ALA A 262 3.09 -11.75 -34.34
C ALA A 262 2.14 -10.55 -34.18
N TYR A 263 0.88 -10.67 -34.63
CA TYR A 263 -0.11 -9.59 -34.53
C TYR A 263 -0.53 -9.34 -33.08
N LEU A 264 -0.70 -10.40 -32.29
CA LEU A 264 -0.90 -10.28 -30.85
C LEU A 264 0.27 -9.59 -30.15
N MET A 265 1.51 -9.85 -30.57
CA MET A 265 2.69 -9.18 -30.04
C MET A 265 2.71 -7.68 -30.37
N VAL A 266 2.30 -7.29 -31.58
CA VAL A 266 2.12 -5.87 -31.95
C VAL A 266 1.07 -5.21 -31.04
N TYR A 267 -0.10 -5.84 -30.91
CA TYR A 267 -1.17 -5.35 -30.04
C TYR A 267 -0.72 -5.20 -28.59
N ARG A 268 -0.05 -6.21 -28.04
CA ARG A 268 0.48 -6.19 -26.67
C ARG A 268 1.50 -5.07 -26.47
N GLY A 269 2.42 -4.89 -27.42
CA GLY A 269 3.40 -3.79 -27.39
C GLY A 269 2.73 -2.42 -27.34
N LEU A 270 1.65 -2.24 -28.11
CA LEU A 270 0.88 -1.00 -28.14
C LEU A 270 0.00 -0.80 -26.90
N PHE A 271 -0.65 -1.86 -26.41
CA PHE A 271 -1.54 -1.82 -25.24
C PHE A 271 -0.79 -1.54 -23.94
N VAL A 272 0.34 -2.20 -23.72
CA VAL A 272 1.17 -1.98 -22.53
C VAL A 272 1.71 -0.55 -22.50
N ALA A 273 2.16 -0.02 -23.64
CA ALA A 273 2.62 1.36 -23.75
C ALA A 273 1.48 2.39 -23.65
N GLY A 274 0.33 2.08 -24.23
CA GLY A 274 -0.76 3.03 -24.42
C GLY A 274 -1.68 3.17 -23.22
N VAL A 275 -1.84 2.11 -22.42
CA VAL A 275 -2.85 2.05 -21.34
C VAL A 275 -2.21 1.72 -20.00
N LEU A 276 -1.41 0.65 -19.94
CA LEU A 276 -0.94 0.12 -18.66
C LEU A 276 0.18 0.96 -18.02
N ALA A 277 1.13 1.47 -18.82
CA ALA A 277 2.25 2.24 -18.30
C ALA A 277 1.85 3.61 -17.70
N PRO A 278 1.03 4.46 -18.36
CA PRO A 278 0.59 5.72 -17.78
C PRO A 278 -0.23 5.55 -16.49
N TYR A 279 -1.04 4.48 -16.41
CA TYR A 279 -1.82 4.21 -15.20
C TYR A 279 -0.92 3.87 -14.00
N ARG A 280 0.15 3.09 -14.22
CA ARG A 280 1.14 2.77 -13.18
C ARG A 280 1.93 4.01 -12.74
N GLU A 281 2.33 4.86 -13.68
CA GLU A 281 3.05 6.10 -13.35
C GLU A 281 2.19 7.04 -12.49
N LEU A 282 0.91 7.18 -12.83
CA LEU A 282 -0.04 7.99 -12.06
C LEU A 282 -0.23 7.46 -10.63
N ASP A 283 -0.29 6.13 -10.48
CA ASP A 283 -0.50 5.49 -9.18
C ASP A 283 0.73 5.63 -8.26
N VAL A 284 1.93 5.51 -8.84
CA VAL A 284 3.20 5.77 -8.13
C VAL A 284 3.29 7.23 -7.69
N GLU A 285 2.96 8.18 -8.56
CA GLU A 285 3.04 9.60 -8.23
C GLU A 285 2.02 10.00 -7.15
N ARG A 286 0.78 9.46 -7.22
CA ARG A 286 -0.22 9.63 -6.16
C ARG A 286 0.24 9.07 -4.82
N SER A 287 0.83 7.88 -4.82
CA SER A 287 1.37 7.26 -3.61
C SER A 287 2.51 8.06 -3.00
N ARG A 288 3.39 8.62 -3.85
CA ARG A 288 4.50 9.48 -3.43
C ARG A 288 4.01 10.77 -2.76
N LEU A 289 3.03 11.45 -3.34
CA LEU A 289 2.47 12.68 -2.77
C LEU A 289 1.81 12.41 -1.40
N ARG A 290 1.06 11.32 -1.25
CA ARG A 290 0.48 10.92 0.05
C ARG A 290 1.54 10.66 1.12
N ALA A 291 2.64 10.00 0.76
CA ALA A 291 3.74 9.73 1.69
C ALA A 291 4.42 11.02 2.17
N LEU A 292 4.60 12.01 1.28
CA LEU A 292 5.18 13.31 1.64
C LEU A 292 4.28 14.08 2.63
N ILE A 293 2.97 14.13 2.37
CA ILE A 293 2.00 14.78 3.25
C ILE A 293 1.95 14.11 4.63
N ALA A 294 1.97 12.76 4.67
CA ALA A 294 1.92 12.00 5.91
C ALA A 294 3.18 12.16 6.78
N ALA A 295 4.33 12.52 6.20
CA ALA A 295 5.58 12.70 6.92
C ALA A 295 5.72 14.07 7.61
N ILE A 296 4.85 15.04 7.31
CA ILE A 296 4.84 16.36 7.96
C ILE A 296 4.28 16.19 9.39
N PRO A 297 5.02 16.58 10.46
CA PRO A 297 4.59 16.38 11.84
C PRO A 297 3.58 17.43 12.34
N GLU A 298 3.47 18.56 11.64
CA GLU A 298 2.55 19.67 11.95
C GLU A 298 1.17 19.44 11.32
N PRO A 299 0.07 19.95 11.91
CA PRO A 299 -1.25 19.91 11.28
C PRO A 299 -1.19 20.50 9.86
N PHE A 300 -1.48 19.67 8.86
CA PHE A 300 -1.48 20.03 7.45
C PHE A 300 -2.85 19.78 6.84
N TRP A 301 -3.35 20.74 6.07
CA TRP A 301 -4.61 20.60 5.34
C TRP A 301 -4.58 21.29 3.98
N LEU A 302 -5.43 20.80 3.08
CA LEU A 302 -5.74 21.41 1.80
C LEU A 302 -7.26 21.58 1.70
N LYS A 303 -7.71 22.79 1.38
CA LYS A 303 -9.11 23.12 1.10
C LYS A 303 -9.27 23.59 -0.34
N ASP A 304 -10.46 23.39 -0.91
CA ASP A 304 -10.86 24.00 -2.17
C ASP A 304 -11.19 25.50 -2.01
N SER A 305 -11.49 26.17 -3.13
CA SER A 305 -11.89 27.58 -3.13
C SER A 305 -13.20 27.88 -2.39
N GLN A 306 -14.01 26.87 -2.11
CA GLN A 306 -15.23 26.98 -1.31
C GLN A 306 -14.97 26.71 0.19
N GLY A 307 -13.77 26.30 0.58
CA GLY A 307 -13.41 26.00 1.97
C GLY A 307 -13.68 24.54 2.37
N ARG A 308 -13.98 23.64 1.44
CA ARG A 308 -14.13 22.20 1.73
C ARG A 308 -12.77 21.52 1.74
N TYR A 309 -12.56 20.61 2.69
CA TYR A 309 -11.31 19.85 2.78
C TYR A 309 -11.15 18.89 1.60
N LEU A 310 -9.98 18.92 0.97
CA LEU A 310 -9.57 18.04 -0.12
C LEU A 310 -8.61 16.95 0.36
N ALA A 311 -7.76 17.27 1.36
CA ALA A 311 -6.82 16.35 1.98
C ALA A 311 -6.34 16.91 3.33
N CYS A 312 -5.91 16.05 4.24
CA CYS A 312 -5.24 16.45 5.48
C CYS A 312 -4.33 15.34 6.01
N ASN A 313 -3.32 15.70 6.80
CA ASN A 313 -2.43 14.70 7.40
C ASN A 313 -2.94 14.24 8.78
N ARG A 314 -2.25 13.25 9.34
CA ARG A 314 -2.59 12.66 10.65
C ARG A 314 -2.45 13.63 11.83
N ALA A 315 -1.58 14.63 11.73
CA ALA A 315 -1.50 15.68 12.74
C ALA A 315 -2.75 16.58 12.72
N PHE A 316 -3.32 16.84 11.54
CA PHE A 316 -4.59 17.57 11.41
C PHE A 316 -5.79 16.74 11.85
N GLU A 317 -5.80 15.42 11.63
CA GLU A 317 -6.84 14.53 12.18
C GLU A 317 -6.98 14.68 13.70
N ARG A 318 -5.87 14.90 14.42
CA ARG A 318 -5.89 15.15 15.87
C ARG A 318 -6.52 16.49 16.25
N LEU A 319 -6.39 17.50 15.40
CA LEU A 319 -6.98 18.83 15.64
C LEU A 319 -8.51 18.71 15.72
N TYR A 320 -9.12 17.94 14.81
CA TYR A 320 -10.58 17.73 14.74
C TYR A 320 -11.07 16.45 15.41
N GLY A 321 -10.19 15.53 15.78
CA GLY A 321 -10.57 14.23 16.35
C GLY A 321 -11.30 13.32 15.35
N ALA A 322 -11.13 13.55 14.05
CA ALA A 322 -11.79 12.82 12.96
C ALA A 322 -10.75 12.32 11.95
N ARG A 323 -11.04 11.20 11.27
CA ARG A 323 -10.14 10.67 10.22
C ARG A 323 -10.27 11.49 8.94
N GLU A 324 -9.21 11.52 8.12
CA GLU A 324 -9.19 12.22 6.84
C GLU A 324 -10.40 11.84 5.97
N ALA A 325 -10.77 10.56 5.94
CA ALA A 325 -11.93 10.07 5.19
C ALA A 325 -13.27 10.71 5.62
N ASP A 326 -13.38 11.14 6.88
CA ASP A 326 -14.56 11.79 7.44
C ASP A 326 -14.49 13.33 7.33
N ILE A 327 -13.27 13.88 7.19
CA ILE A 327 -12.99 15.32 7.03
C ILE A 327 -13.10 15.76 5.56
N VAL A 328 -12.61 14.96 4.63
CA VAL A 328 -12.62 15.30 3.19
C VAL A 328 -14.06 15.47 2.68
N GLY A 329 -14.31 16.57 1.97
CA GLY A 329 -15.61 16.98 1.45
C GLY A 329 -16.46 17.83 2.40
N ARG A 330 -16.09 17.87 3.68
CA ARG A 330 -16.71 18.71 4.73
C ARG A 330 -16.02 20.06 4.85
N ASP A 331 -16.58 20.96 5.65
CA ASP A 331 -16.00 22.28 5.92
C ASP A 331 -15.79 22.51 7.43
N ASP A 332 -15.22 23.66 7.82
CA ASP A 332 -14.88 23.94 9.22
C ASP A 332 -16.11 23.89 10.16
N TYR A 333 -17.32 24.20 9.66
CA TYR A 333 -18.54 24.26 10.48
C TYR A 333 -19.01 22.88 10.95
N ASP A 334 -18.52 21.82 10.30
CA ASP A 334 -18.80 20.43 10.71
C ASP A 334 -17.98 20.01 11.95
N PHE A 335 -16.94 20.76 12.33
CA PHE A 335 -15.96 20.34 13.35
C PHE A 335 -15.71 21.34 14.48
N VAL A 336 -15.87 22.64 14.24
CA VAL A 336 -15.71 23.69 15.26
C VAL A 336 -16.96 24.56 15.36
N ASP A 337 -17.04 25.39 16.41
CA ASP A 337 -18.15 26.33 16.54
C ASP A 337 -18.17 27.36 15.39
N ALA A 338 -19.32 27.99 15.18
CA ALA A 338 -19.53 28.89 14.04
C ALA A 338 -18.58 30.10 14.07
N GLU A 339 -18.23 30.61 15.25
CA GLU A 339 -17.34 31.78 15.39
C GLU A 339 -15.91 31.41 14.98
N GLN A 340 -15.43 30.24 15.39
CA GLN A 340 -14.12 29.72 15.03
C GLN A 340 -14.06 29.30 13.55
N ALA A 341 -15.12 28.67 13.02
CA ALA A 341 -15.23 28.34 11.59
C ALA A 341 -15.19 29.60 10.71
N ASP A 342 -15.97 30.62 11.07
CA ASP A 342 -15.98 31.92 10.37
C ASP A 342 -14.59 32.58 10.39
N PHE A 343 -13.90 32.51 11.53
CA PHE A 343 -12.55 33.01 11.66
C PHE A 343 -11.57 32.28 10.73
N PHE A 344 -11.58 30.94 10.70
CA PHE A 344 -10.70 30.17 9.82
C PHE A 344 -10.97 30.47 8.34
N ARG A 345 -12.26 30.55 7.96
CA ARG A 345 -12.68 30.85 6.59
C ARG A 345 -12.29 32.24 6.15
N ALA A 346 -12.43 33.24 7.01
CA ALA A 346 -12.00 34.61 6.73
C ALA A 346 -10.48 34.68 6.47
N LYS A 347 -9.69 33.91 7.22
CA LYS A 347 -8.24 33.81 7.03
C LYS A 347 -7.86 33.06 5.74
N ASP A 348 -8.56 31.99 5.41
CA ASP A 348 -8.37 31.27 4.14
C ASP A 348 -8.65 32.19 2.94
N GLN A 349 -9.76 32.95 2.98
CA GLN A 349 -10.08 33.94 1.94
C GLN A 349 -9.07 35.09 1.86
N ALA A 350 -8.55 35.54 3.01
CA ALA A 350 -7.50 36.57 3.04
C ALA A 350 -6.21 36.09 2.35
N ALA A 351 -5.81 34.83 2.58
CA ALA A 351 -4.65 34.23 1.91
C ALA A 351 -4.86 34.10 0.39
N ILE A 352 -6.05 33.65 -0.04
CA ILE A 352 -6.43 33.59 -1.47
C ILE A 352 -6.35 34.97 -2.12
N LYS A 353 -6.89 35.99 -1.45
CA LYS A 353 -6.91 37.37 -1.97
C LYS A 353 -5.51 38.00 -2.00
N ALA A 354 -4.65 37.66 -1.04
CA ALA A 354 -3.28 38.16 -0.98
C ALA A 354 -2.40 37.54 -2.08
N GLY A 355 -2.69 36.31 -2.50
CA GLY A 355 -1.96 35.59 -3.55
C GLY A 355 -0.57 35.10 -3.12
N VAL A 356 -0.16 35.36 -1.87
CA VAL A 356 1.11 34.99 -1.24
C VAL A 356 0.87 34.33 0.12
N PRO A 357 1.84 33.60 0.71
CA PRO A 357 1.68 33.02 2.03
C PRO A 357 1.37 34.08 3.10
N THR A 358 0.38 33.80 3.95
CA THR A 358 0.03 34.63 5.11
C THR A 358 0.24 33.87 6.40
N VAL A 359 0.72 34.56 7.44
CA VAL A 359 1.03 33.96 8.74
C VAL A 359 0.22 34.64 9.84
N ASN A 360 -0.29 33.87 10.80
CA ASN A 360 -0.93 34.41 12.00
C ASN A 360 -0.69 33.53 13.23
N GLU A 361 -0.65 34.16 14.40
CA GLU A 361 -0.59 33.43 15.66
C GLU A 361 -1.97 33.28 16.30
N GLU A 362 -2.33 32.06 16.66
CA GLU A 362 -3.62 31.72 17.21
C GLU A 362 -3.51 30.68 18.33
N TRP A 363 -4.55 30.59 19.14
CA TRP A 363 -4.68 29.50 20.09
C TRP A 363 -5.46 28.39 19.41
N LEU A 364 -4.83 27.24 19.24
CA LEU A 364 -5.50 26.04 18.73
C LEU A 364 -5.82 25.12 19.90
N THR A 365 -6.98 24.47 19.84
CA THR A 365 -7.40 23.45 20.81
C THR A 365 -7.65 22.16 20.05
N PHE A 366 -6.93 21.11 20.41
CA PHE A 366 -7.00 19.82 19.73
C PHE A 366 -8.14 18.99 20.31
N ALA A 367 -9.09 18.57 19.48
CA ALA A 367 -10.23 17.77 19.92
C ALA A 367 -9.82 16.37 20.41
N ALA A 368 -8.71 15.82 19.91
CA ALA A 368 -8.26 14.48 20.29
C ALA A 368 -7.81 14.35 21.76
N ASP A 369 -7.22 15.40 22.33
CA ASP A 369 -6.59 15.34 23.66
C ASP A 369 -6.76 16.61 24.52
N GLY A 370 -7.48 17.61 24.02
CA GLY A 370 -7.72 18.88 24.71
C GLY A 370 -6.50 19.78 24.79
N TYR A 371 -5.39 19.46 24.12
CA TYR A 371 -4.19 20.31 24.12
C TYR A 371 -4.51 21.69 23.58
N ARG A 372 -4.13 22.74 24.32
CA ARG A 372 -4.27 24.14 23.92
C ARG A 372 -2.91 24.80 23.94
N GLY A 373 -2.36 25.04 22.75
CA GLY A 373 -1.06 25.67 22.54
C GLY A 373 -1.18 26.97 21.75
N ARG A 374 -0.09 27.76 21.76
CA ARG A 374 0.03 28.95 20.91
C ARG A 374 0.70 28.52 19.61
N PHE A 375 -0.01 28.68 18.49
CA PHE A 375 0.44 28.23 17.18
C PHE A 375 0.62 29.39 16.20
N GLU A 376 1.66 29.31 15.39
CA GLU A 376 1.88 30.11 14.18
C GLU A 376 1.37 29.34 12.96
N THR A 377 0.29 29.80 12.35
CA THR A 377 -0.36 29.17 11.19
C THR A 377 0.03 29.88 9.90
N THR A 378 0.57 29.14 8.93
CA THR A 378 0.89 29.61 7.58
C THR A 378 -0.12 29.08 6.57
N LYS A 379 -0.73 29.97 5.77
CA LYS A 379 -1.72 29.64 4.72
C LYS A 379 -1.22 30.12 3.36
N THR A 380 -1.21 29.23 2.38
CA THR A 380 -0.69 29.47 1.02
C THR A 380 -1.74 29.09 -0.04
N PRO A 381 -2.09 29.99 -0.98
CA PRO A 381 -2.99 29.64 -2.08
C PRO A 381 -2.32 28.70 -3.08
N ILE A 382 -3.07 27.70 -3.56
CA ILE A 382 -2.64 26.77 -4.61
C ILE A 382 -3.36 27.11 -5.92
N TYR A 383 -2.65 26.99 -7.04
CA TYR A 383 -3.15 27.28 -8.38
C TYR A 383 -3.09 26.03 -9.28
N ASP A 384 -3.99 25.96 -10.27
CA ASP A 384 -3.95 24.97 -11.34
C ASP A 384 -2.89 25.33 -12.40
N ALA A 385 -2.72 24.44 -13.39
CA ALA A 385 -1.77 24.66 -14.50
C ALA A 385 -2.15 25.84 -15.41
N ALA A 386 -3.39 26.36 -15.32
CA ALA A 386 -3.88 27.51 -16.07
C ALA A 386 -3.81 28.82 -15.25
N GLY A 387 -3.36 28.76 -13.99
CA GLY A 387 -3.22 29.90 -13.09
C GLY A 387 -4.49 30.25 -12.28
N HIS A 388 -5.53 29.42 -12.30
CA HIS A 388 -6.71 29.61 -11.46
C HIS A 388 -6.47 29.06 -10.06
N VAL A 389 -7.03 29.71 -9.04
CA VAL A 389 -6.94 29.26 -7.65
C VAL A 389 -7.69 27.94 -7.47
N LEU A 390 -6.97 26.88 -7.10
CA LEU A 390 -7.54 25.60 -6.67
C LEU A 390 -8.07 25.67 -5.24
N GLY A 391 -7.39 26.41 -4.37
CA GLY A 391 -7.79 26.58 -2.97
C GLY A 391 -6.63 27.01 -2.06
N VAL A 392 -6.63 26.58 -0.80
CA VAL A 392 -5.65 26.97 0.23
C VAL A 392 -5.04 25.76 0.91
N LEU A 393 -3.72 25.77 1.02
CA LEU A 393 -2.92 24.85 1.83
C LEU A 393 -2.50 25.55 3.12
N GLY A 394 -2.65 24.87 4.25
CA GLY A 394 -2.27 25.39 5.57
C GLY A 394 -1.38 24.44 6.35
N LEU A 395 -0.50 25.02 7.17
CA LEU A 395 0.30 24.34 8.20
C LEU A 395 0.33 25.17 9.50
N ALA A 396 0.46 24.53 10.66
CA ALA A 396 0.49 25.22 11.97
C ALA A 396 1.64 24.74 12.88
N HIS A 397 2.49 25.66 13.34
CA HIS A 397 3.69 25.41 14.15
C HIS A 397 3.54 25.88 15.61
N ASP A 398 3.97 25.11 16.61
CA ASP A 398 3.81 25.46 18.04
C ASP A 398 4.98 26.32 18.58
N ILE A 399 4.70 27.39 19.32
CA ILE A 399 5.69 28.35 19.84
C ILE A 399 5.74 28.50 21.38
N THR A 400 5.12 27.57 22.13
CA THR A 400 4.84 27.73 23.59
C THR A 400 6.07 27.65 24.51
N GLU A 401 7.08 26.82 24.20
CA GLU A 401 8.26 26.57 25.07
C GLU A 401 9.19 27.79 25.23
N ARG A 402 9.25 28.66 24.21
CA ARG A 402 10.20 29.78 24.13
C ARG A 402 9.99 30.87 25.19
N GLU A 403 8.77 31.04 25.70
CA GLU A 403 8.47 32.12 26.67
C GLU A 403 8.79 31.74 28.13
N GLN A 404 8.82 30.44 28.45
CA GLN A 404 8.94 29.97 29.83
C GLN A 404 10.37 30.08 30.40
N THR A 405 11.41 30.06 29.57
CA THR A 405 12.81 30.08 29.99
C THR A 405 13.26 31.44 30.55
N VAL A 406 12.64 32.54 30.12
CA VAL A 406 13.04 33.91 30.52
C VAL A 406 12.62 34.25 31.96
N ALA A 407 11.59 33.59 32.50
CA ALA A 407 11.06 33.86 33.83
C ALA A 407 11.88 33.22 34.99
N ALA A 408 12.60 32.13 34.74
CA ALA A 408 13.22 31.29 35.77
C ALA A 408 14.49 31.89 36.43
N VAL A 409 15.19 32.80 35.75
CA VAL A 409 16.49 33.35 36.22
C VAL A 409 16.31 34.31 37.42
N ARG A 410 15.17 34.99 37.52
CA ARG A 410 14.92 36.02 38.56
C ARG A 410 14.64 35.44 39.95
N SER A 411 14.13 34.21 40.04
CA SER A 411 13.67 33.59 41.29
C SER A 411 14.79 32.99 42.16
N ARG A 412 16.02 32.88 41.64
CA ARG A 412 17.11 32.13 42.28
C ARG A 412 17.96 32.98 43.25
N GLU A 413 18.03 34.29 43.06
CA GLU A 413 18.78 35.21 43.94
C GLU A 413 18.07 35.46 45.29
N GLU A 414 16.74 35.50 45.30
CA GLU A 414 15.95 35.74 46.52
C GLU A 414 15.95 34.52 47.48
N PHE A 415 16.14 33.31 46.95
CA PHE A 415 16.14 32.06 47.71
C PHE A 415 17.36 31.88 48.63
N TYR A 416 18.57 32.27 48.18
CA TYR A 416 19.81 32.06 48.95
C TYR A 416 19.88 32.90 50.22
N LYS A 417 19.34 34.12 50.20
CA LYS A 417 19.33 35.02 51.36
C LYS A 417 18.37 34.53 52.46
N ALA A 418 17.27 33.89 52.08
CA ALA A 418 16.28 33.36 53.03
C ALA A 418 16.77 32.12 53.81
N ILE A 419 17.68 31.32 53.25
CA ILE A 419 18.21 30.10 53.90
C ILE A 419 19.18 30.45 55.04
N ALA A 420 20.04 31.46 54.86
CA ALA A 420 21.09 31.78 55.84
C ALA A 420 20.54 32.35 57.17
N ASP A 421 19.39 33.03 57.13
CA ASP A 421 18.85 33.78 58.28
C ASP A 421 17.74 33.05 59.08
N ASN A 422 17.17 31.98 58.51
CA ASN A 422 16.08 31.21 59.14
C ASN A 422 16.51 29.89 59.79
N GLY A 423 17.78 29.49 59.69
CA GLY A 423 18.31 28.25 60.30
C GLY A 423 18.64 28.36 61.81
N GLN A 424 19.12 27.26 62.40
CA GLN A 424 19.66 27.23 63.78
C GLN A 424 21.19 27.33 63.84
N VAL A 425 21.83 27.23 62.68
CA VAL A 425 23.29 27.27 62.54
C VAL A 425 23.76 28.71 62.69
N LEU A 426 24.73 28.93 63.58
CA LEU A 426 25.32 30.24 63.78
C LEU A 426 26.44 30.38 62.75
N ILE A 427 26.32 31.31 61.81
CA ILE A 427 27.28 31.48 60.70
C ILE A 427 28.07 32.76 60.94
N TRP A 428 29.37 32.69 60.75
CA TRP A 428 30.27 33.83 60.82
C TRP A 428 31.21 33.88 59.62
N MET A 429 31.65 35.09 59.24
CA MET A 429 32.69 35.26 58.23
C MET A 429 33.75 36.24 58.73
N ALA A 430 35.01 35.91 58.45
CA ALA A 430 36.16 36.71 58.81
C ALA A 430 36.94 37.17 57.58
N GLY A 431 37.53 38.37 57.69
CA GLY A 431 38.37 38.97 56.67
C GLY A 431 39.84 38.54 56.82
N LEU A 432 40.72 39.18 56.04
CA LEU A 432 42.16 38.91 56.05
C LEU A 432 42.87 39.34 57.34
N ASP A 433 42.24 40.22 58.11
CA ASP A 433 42.71 40.71 59.41
C ASP A 433 42.38 39.76 60.58
N LYS A 434 41.85 38.56 60.29
CA LYS A 434 41.33 37.56 61.24
C LYS A 434 40.09 38.01 62.01
N GLY A 435 39.62 39.23 61.78
CA GLY A 435 38.43 39.78 62.41
C GLY A 435 37.16 39.28 61.74
N CYS A 436 36.17 38.88 62.53
CA CYS A 436 34.86 38.50 62.01
C CYS A 436 34.09 39.77 61.62
N TYR A 437 33.60 39.88 60.38
CA TYR A 437 32.85 41.03 59.88
C TYR A 437 31.37 40.73 59.62
N TYR A 438 30.98 39.46 59.61
CA TYR A 438 29.60 39.06 59.37
C TYR A 438 29.20 37.96 60.33
N PHE A 439 27.97 38.06 60.82
CA PHE A 439 27.28 37.04 61.59
C PHE A 439 25.83 36.98 61.11
N ASN A 440 25.28 35.78 60.92
CA ASN A 440 23.88 35.63 60.52
C ASN A 440 22.91 35.92 61.69
N GLN A 441 21.62 36.08 61.37
CA GLN A 441 20.60 36.36 62.40
C GLN A 441 20.53 35.33 63.55
N PRO A 442 20.66 34.01 63.31
CA PRO A 442 20.78 33.01 64.37
C PRO A 442 21.92 33.25 65.38
N TRP A 443 23.11 33.62 64.91
CA TRP A 443 24.26 33.94 65.79
C TRP A 443 23.92 35.05 66.78
N LEU A 444 23.40 36.17 66.27
CA LEU A 444 23.09 37.35 67.08
C LEU A 444 21.98 37.06 68.11
N ARG A 445 21.00 36.22 67.76
CA ARG A 445 19.99 35.73 68.71
C ARG A 445 20.58 34.81 69.77
N PHE A 446 21.53 33.95 69.40
CA PHE A 446 22.15 33.00 70.32
C PHE A 446 22.98 33.71 71.39
N THR A 447 23.86 34.63 70.99
CA THR A 447 24.72 35.37 71.92
C THR A 447 24.00 36.54 72.58
N GLY A 448 22.88 37.01 72.00
CA GLY A 448 22.13 38.18 72.48
C GLY A 448 22.85 39.50 72.26
N ARG A 449 23.89 39.50 71.40
CA ARG A 449 24.76 40.64 71.10
C ARG A 449 24.42 41.19 69.73
N THR A 450 24.71 42.48 69.53
CA THR A 450 24.56 43.13 68.22
C THR A 450 25.76 42.85 67.33
N LEU A 451 25.59 42.96 66.01
CA LEU A 451 26.68 42.73 65.04
C LEU A 451 27.92 43.59 65.35
N GLN A 452 27.71 44.87 65.67
CA GLN A 452 28.78 45.80 66.06
C GLN A 452 29.53 45.41 67.34
N GLN A 453 28.92 44.61 68.22
CA GLN A 453 29.58 44.10 69.43
C GLN A 453 30.34 42.79 69.18
N GLU A 454 30.03 42.08 68.10
CA GLU A 454 30.67 40.81 67.72
C GLU A 454 31.78 40.99 66.69
N GLU A 455 31.74 42.09 65.93
CA GLU A 455 32.73 42.43 64.91
C GLU A 455 34.17 42.47 65.44
N GLY A 456 35.12 42.06 64.59
CA GLY A 456 36.52 41.91 64.95
C GLY A 456 36.76 40.71 65.87
N VAL A 457 37.14 40.98 67.12
CA VAL A 457 37.41 39.98 68.17
C VAL A 457 36.28 39.88 69.20
N GLY A 458 35.15 40.53 68.95
CA GLY A 458 34.03 40.65 69.89
C GLY A 458 33.43 39.32 70.34
N TRP A 459 33.41 38.33 69.43
CA TRP A 459 32.95 36.96 69.70
C TRP A 459 33.72 36.25 70.82
N ALA A 460 35.00 36.58 70.99
CA ALA A 460 35.88 35.91 71.94
C ALA A 460 35.47 36.20 73.41
N ALA A 461 34.73 37.28 73.66
CA ALA A 461 34.17 37.61 74.98
C ALA A 461 33.07 36.65 75.45
N GLY A 462 32.52 35.83 74.54
CA GLY A 462 31.53 34.80 74.85
C GLY A 462 32.14 33.44 75.22
N VAL A 463 33.43 33.20 74.94
CA VAL A 463 34.07 31.89 75.15
C VAL A 463 34.39 31.69 76.64
N HIS A 464 34.21 30.47 77.14
CA HIS A 464 34.54 30.12 78.52
C HIS A 464 36.03 30.34 78.82
N PRO A 465 36.41 30.91 79.99
CA PRO A 465 37.81 31.25 80.29
C PRO A 465 38.80 30.09 80.14
N ASP A 466 38.42 28.88 80.57
CA ASP A 466 39.25 27.68 80.43
C ASP A 466 39.53 27.27 78.97
N ASP A 467 38.60 27.59 78.06
CA ASP A 467 38.64 27.14 76.66
C ASP A 467 39.24 28.23 75.75
N TYR A 468 39.17 29.51 76.16
CA TYR A 468 39.58 30.68 75.37
C TYR A 468 40.99 30.56 74.79
N GLY A 469 41.98 30.20 75.62
CA GLY A 469 43.38 30.11 75.19
C GLY A 469 43.61 29.03 74.13
N HIS A 470 42.87 27.92 74.21
CA HIS A 470 42.94 26.84 73.24
C HIS A 470 42.23 27.20 71.92
N CYS A 471 41.06 27.84 72.00
CA CYS A 471 40.30 28.28 70.82
C CYS A 471 41.08 29.29 69.98
N LEU A 472 41.62 30.33 70.62
CA LEU A 472 42.35 31.38 69.91
C LEU A 472 43.61 30.83 69.24
N ALA A 473 44.39 30.01 69.94
CA ALA A 473 45.61 29.42 69.38
C ALA A 473 45.32 28.51 68.17
N THR A 474 44.24 27.73 68.23
CA THR A 474 43.85 26.85 67.12
C THR A 474 43.32 27.64 65.93
N TYR A 475 42.49 28.66 66.15
CA TYR A 475 41.99 29.54 65.09
C TYR A 475 43.13 30.28 64.38
N GLU A 476 44.05 30.88 65.15
CA GLU A 476 45.20 31.60 64.58
C GLU A 476 46.13 30.67 63.79
N ALA A 477 46.44 29.49 64.33
CA ALA A 477 47.28 28.52 63.65
C ALA A 477 46.63 28.02 62.34
N ALA A 478 45.33 27.76 62.34
CA ALA A 478 44.59 27.35 61.16
C ALA A 478 44.53 28.45 60.10
N PHE A 479 44.32 29.70 60.51
CA PHE A 479 44.29 30.85 59.61
C PHE A 479 45.65 31.08 58.93
N GLU A 480 46.76 30.97 59.66
CA GLU A 480 48.12 31.08 59.09
C GLU A 480 48.43 29.96 58.09
N ARG A 481 47.96 28.75 58.38
CA ARG A 481 48.14 27.58 57.50
C ARG A 481 47.12 27.52 56.37
N ARG A 482 46.09 28.37 56.40
CA ARG A 482 44.93 28.36 55.49
C ARG A 482 44.25 26.98 55.46
N GLU A 483 44.16 26.36 56.62
CA GLU A 483 43.58 25.04 56.81
C GLU A 483 42.20 25.13 57.48
N LYS A 484 41.38 24.12 57.26
CA LYS A 484 40.14 23.97 58.02
C LYS A 484 40.47 23.70 59.49
N PHE A 485 39.60 24.16 60.38
CA PHE A 485 39.67 23.78 61.79
C PHE A 485 38.31 23.33 62.29
N SER A 486 38.32 22.54 63.36
CA SER A 486 37.15 22.15 64.14
C SER A 486 37.52 22.27 65.60
N LEU A 487 36.69 22.97 66.37
CA LEU A 487 36.89 23.25 67.77
C LEU A 487 35.64 22.90 68.54
N VAL A 488 35.79 22.27 69.70
CA VAL A 488 34.70 22.10 70.65
C VAL A 488 35.02 22.90 71.90
N TYR A 489 34.18 23.87 72.21
CA TYR A 489 34.39 24.76 73.34
C TYR A 489 33.06 25.23 73.91
N ARG A 490 33.11 25.81 75.11
CA ARG A 490 31.92 26.37 75.74
C ARG A 490 31.73 27.83 75.33
N LEU A 491 30.60 28.13 74.70
CA LEU A 491 30.19 29.49 74.35
C LEU A 491 29.01 29.92 75.24
N ARG A 492 29.06 31.15 75.72
CA ARG A 492 28.02 31.73 76.57
C ARG A 492 26.85 32.19 75.73
N ARG A 493 25.66 31.68 76.07
CA ARG A 493 24.38 32.08 75.48
C ARG A 493 23.86 33.37 76.15
N HIS A 494 22.92 34.07 75.51
CA HIS A 494 22.36 35.34 75.97
C HIS A 494 21.84 35.34 77.43
N ASP A 495 21.46 34.18 77.97
CA ASP A 495 20.97 33.99 79.35
C ASP A 495 22.09 33.69 80.37
N GLY A 496 23.34 33.65 79.91
CA GLY A 496 24.52 33.44 80.75
C GLY A 496 24.94 31.98 80.91
N GLU A 497 24.17 31.01 80.39
CA GLU A 497 24.56 29.60 80.39
C GLU A 497 25.69 29.34 79.38
N TYR A 498 26.61 28.45 79.76
CA TYR A 498 27.61 27.93 78.83
C TYR A 498 27.09 26.68 78.12
N ARG A 499 27.12 26.73 76.79
CA ARG A 499 26.74 25.62 75.91
C ARG A 499 27.96 25.09 75.19
N TRP A 500 28.05 23.77 75.02
CA TRP A 500 29.10 23.16 74.22
C TRP A 500 28.81 23.45 72.76
N ILE A 501 29.69 24.20 72.12
CA ILE A 501 29.64 24.54 70.71
C ILE A 501 30.72 23.75 69.98
N VAL A 502 30.36 23.16 68.85
CA VAL A 502 31.35 22.82 67.81
C VAL A 502 31.38 23.95 66.80
N ASP A 503 32.58 24.45 66.51
CA ASP A 503 32.86 25.52 65.56
C ASP A 503 33.78 25.00 64.48
N GLU A 504 33.34 25.08 63.23
CA GLU A 504 34.12 24.65 62.09
C GLU A 504 34.32 25.80 61.10
N GLY A 505 35.57 26.21 60.94
CA GLY A 505 35.98 27.25 59.99
C GLY A 505 36.67 26.67 58.76
N THR A 506 36.33 27.22 57.59
CA THR A 506 36.94 26.88 56.30
C THR A 506 37.47 28.14 55.59
N PRO A 507 38.67 28.08 54.98
CA PRO A 507 39.20 29.18 54.17
C PRO A 507 38.35 29.41 52.93
N ARG A 508 38.11 30.69 52.60
CA ARG A 508 37.42 31.15 51.40
C ARG A 508 38.41 31.71 50.40
N TYR A 509 38.12 31.44 49.13
CA TYR A 509 38.87 31.93 47.99
C TYR A 509 37.91 32.63 47.03
N ASP A 510 38.39 33.66 46.35
CA ASP A 510 37.63 34.33 45.29
C ASP A 510 37.69 33.55 43.96
N HIS A 511 37.05 34.08 42.90
CA HIS A 511 37.03 33.45 41.57
C HIS A 511 38.41 33.38 40.89
N ALA A 512 39.39 34.14 41.36
CA ALA A 512 40.78 34.08 40.88
C ALA A 512 41.64 33.09 41.69
N GLY A 513 41.08 32.50 42.75
CA GLY A 513 41.77 31.56 43.63
C GLY A 513 42.58 32.23 44.75
N GLU A 514 42.42 33.54 44.94
CA GLU A 514 43.10 34.26 46.02
C GLU A 514 42.35 34.09 47.33
N PHE A 515 43.09 33.92 48.42
CA PHE A 515 42.52 33.74 49.75
C PHE A 515 41.88 35.04 50.23
N VAL A 516 40.61 34.99 50.67
CA VAL A 516 39.81 36.17 51.04
C VAL A 516 39.27 36.14 52.47
N GLY A 517 39.72 35.18 53.28
CA GLY A 517 39.33 35.04 54.69
C GLY A 517 38.62 33.72 54.98
N TYR A 518 37.81 33.67 56.04
CA TYR A 518 37.18 32.44 56.50
C TYR A 518 35.65 32.57 56.52
N VAL A 519 34.97 31.43 56.36
CA VAL A 519 33.59 31.26 56.82
C VAL A 519 33.59 30.13 57.81
N GLY A 520 32.90 30.31 58.91
CA GLY A 520 32.66 29.24 59.85
C GLY A 520 31.21 29.14 60.22
N HIS A 521 30.90 27.99 60.80
CA HIS A 521 29.59 27.70 61.32
C HIS A 521 29.72 27.02 62.67
N CYS A 522 28.81 27.37 63.57
CA CYS A 522 28.75 26.85 64.91
C CYS A 522 27.43 26.14 65.17
N LEU A 523 27.52 25.04 65.91
CA LEU A 523 26.39 24.22 66.33
C LEU A 523 26.47 23.95 67.84
N ASP A 524 25.35 24.09 68.54
CA ASP A 524 25.22 23.68 69.93
C ASP A 524 25.11 22.15 70.01
N ILE A 525 26.10 21.52 70.65
CA ILE A 525 26.23 20.07 70.84
C ILE A 525 26.05 19.65 72.30
N THR A 526 25.50 20.54 73.15
CA THR A 526 25.30 20.26 74.58
C THR A 526 24.46 19.01 74.80
N ASP A 527 23.38 18.85 74.02
CA ASP A 527 22.48 17.68 74.11
C ASP A 527 23.16 16.40 73.58
N ILE A 528 24.09 16.52 72.61
CA ILE A 528 24.86 15.40 72.07
C ILE A 528 25.84 14.85 73.12
N LYS A 529 26.47 15.74 73.91
CA LYS A 529 27.37 15.32 75.01
C LYS A 529 26.62 14.59 76.13
N ALA A 530 25.40 15.01 76.46
CA ALA A 530 24.55 14.30 77.42
C ALA A 530 24.08 12.94 76.87
N ALA A 531 23.75 12.85 75.57
CA ALA A 531 23.32 11.61 74.93
C ALA A 531 24.45 10.56 74.77
N GLN A 532 25.72 10.98 74.71
CA GLN A 532 26.87 10.06 74.61
C GLN A 532 27.04 9.16 75.86
N GLU A 533 26.68 9.64 77.04
CA GLU A 533 26.70 8.83 78.28
C GLU A 533 25.53 7.82 78.33
N GLU A 534 24.40 8.16 77.72
CA GLU A 534 23.23 7.28 77.58
C GLU A 534 23.47 6.17 76.52
N LEU A 535 24.22 6.49 75.45
CA LEU A 535 24.57 5.61 74.34
C LEU A 535 25.37 4.37 74.76
N GLY A 536 26.14 4.44 75.85
CA GLY A 536 26.90 3.32 76.40
C GLY A 536 26.03 2.14 76.85
N ARG A 537 24.81 2.42 77.34
CA ARG A 537 23.84 1.37 77.71
C ARG A 537 23.11 0.80 76.50
N TYR A 538 22.86 1.61 75.47
CA TYR A 538 22.26 1.14 74.22
C TYR A 538 23.16 0.19 73.42
N ARG A 539 24.49 0.32 73.53
CA ARG A 539 25.47 -0.48 72.76
C ARG A 539 25.36 -2.00 73.01
N LEU A 540 25.15 -2.43 74.26
CA LEU A 540 24.99 -3.85 74.60
C LEU A 540 23.67 -4.45 74.08
N HIS A 541 22.59 -3.66 74.09
CA HIS A 541 21.30 -4.07 73.54
C HIS A 541 21.31 -4.11 71.99
N LEU A 542 22.08 -3.21 71.36
CA LEU A 542 22.24 -3.15 69.91
C LEU A 542 23.00 -4.35 69.34
N GLU A 543 24.01 -4.90 70.03
CA GLU A 543 24.78 -6.05 69.52
C GLU A 543 23.91 -7.31 69.36
N GLU A 544 22.96 -7.54 70.28
CA GLU A 544 22.02 -8.66 70.21
C GLU A 544 20.99 -8.47 69.09
N LEU A 545 20.49 -7.24 68.94
CA LEU A 545 19.58 -6.87 67.86
C LEU A 545 20.24 -6.94 66.47
N VAL A 546 21.53 -6.58 66.36
CA VAL A 546 22.29 -6.65 65.11
C VAL A 546 22.40 -8.09 64.62
N ARG A 547 22.62 -9.07 65.51
CA ARG A 547 22.70 -10.48 65.10
C ARG A 547 21.39 -10.99 64.51
N GLU A 548 20.27 -10.73 65.17
CA GLU A 548 18.93 -11.14 64.72
C GLU A 548 18.56 -10.46 63.39
N ARG A 549 18.85 -9.15 63.27
CA ARG A 549 18.63 -8.40 62.01
C ARG A 549 19.56 -8.83 60.88
N THR A 550 20.75 -9.34 61.19
CA THR A 550 21.68 -9.84 60.15
C THR A 550 21.12 -11.08 59.47
N GLU A 551 20.48 -11.99 60.22
CA GLU A 551 19.84 -13.20 59.67
C GLU A 551 18.57 -12.87 58.88
N GLU A 552 17.72 -11.97 59.39
CA GLU A 552 16.54 -11.47 58.65
C GLU A 552 16.95 -10.75 57.35
N LEU A 553 17.99 -9.93 57.40
CA LEU A 553 18.50 -9.22 56.23
C LEU A 553 19.06 -10.19 55.19
N HIS A 554 19.72 -11.27 55.62
CA HIS A 554 20.23 -12.28 54.69
C HIS A 554 19.10 -12.99 53.95
N ALA A 555 18.04 -13.38 54.66
CA ALA A 555 16.85 -14.01 54.06
C ALA A 555 16.05 -13.05 53.16
N ALA A 556 16.04 -11.75 53.48
CA ALA A 556 15.45 -10.72 52.65
C ALA A 556 16.28 -10.45 51.38
N ASN A 557 17.61 -10.37 51.50
CA ASN A 557 18.53 -10.20 50.37
C ASN A 557 18.44 -11.36 49.38
N GLN A 558 18.28 -12.59 49.86
CA GLN A 558 18.15 -13.75 48.99
C GLN A 558 16.83 -13.76 48.22
N ARG A 559 15.72 -13.39 48.87
CA ARG A 559 14.43 -13.16 48.20
C ARG A 559 14.51 -12.03 47.16
N LEU A 560 15.23 -10.94 47.46
CA LEU A 560 15.45 -9.86 46.49
C LEU A 560 16.24 -10.35 45.28
N ALA A 561 17.30 -11.14 45.48
CA ALA A 561 18.09 -11.70 44.38
C ALA A 561 17.26 -12.61 43.45
N ASP A 562 16.40 -13.47 44.01
CA ASP A 562 15.50 -14.33 43.21
C ASP A 562 14.47 -13.50 42.43
N THR A 563 13.95 -12.44 43.05
CA THR A 563 12.97 -11.53 42.41
C THR A 563 13.63 -10.73 41.28
N GLU A 564 14.86 -10.27 41.50
CA GLU A 564 15.65 -9.54 40.50
C GLU A 564 15.98 -10.45 39.30
N PHE A 565 16.38 -11.70 39.53
CA PHE A 565 16.60 -12.68 38.46
C PHE A 565 15.34 -12.93 37.62
N ALA A 566 14.17 -13.07 38.27
CA ALA A 566 12.90 -13.22 37.58
C ALA A 566 12.54 -11.98 36.74
N MET A 567 12.75 -10.77 37.29
CA MET A 567 12.55 -9.51 36.56
C MET A 567 13.52 -9.34 35.38
N GLU A 568 14.73 -9.89 35.45
CA GLU A 568 15.70 -9.85 34.36
C GLU A 568 15.41 -10.86 33.23
N SER A 569 14.74 -11.98 33.51
CA SER A 569 14.67 -13.14 32.59
C SER A 569 13.37 -13.31 31.81
N VAL A 570 12.32 -12.53 32.10
CA VAL A 570 10.94 -12.71 31.55
C VAL A 570 10.79 -12.29 30.08
N GLY A 571 11.79 -11.68 29.46
CA GLY A 571 11.69 -11.23 28.07
C GLY A 571 10.73 -10.06 27.87
N ILE A 572 10.49 -9.29 28.94
CA ILE A 572 9.68 -8.06 28.96
C ILE A 572 10.56 -6.95 29.52
N GLY A 573 10.52 -5.78 28.88
CA GLY A 573 11.23 -4.60 29.38
C GLY A 573 10.53 -4.06 30.61
N ILE A 574 11.23 -3.92 31.72
CA ILE A 574 10.68 -3.34 32.95
C ILE A 574 11.41 -2.05 33.23
N HIS A 575 10.65 -0.99 33.45
CA HIS A 575 11.18 0.28 33.92
C HIS A 575 10.32 0.91 35.02
N TRP A 576 10.97 1.54 35.99
CA TRP A 576 10.29 2.40 36.95
C TRP A 576 10.54 3.84 36.57
N VAL A 577 9.49 4.64 36.62
CA VAL A 577 9.51 6.02 36.14
C VAL A 577 9.06 6.93 37.26
N ASP A 578 9.80 8.00 37.48
CA ASP A 578 9.37 9.09 38.35
C ASP A 578 8.13 9.77 37.75
N VAL A 579 7.05 9.88 38.52
CA VAL A 579 5.76 10.35 37.99
C VAL A 579 5.75 11.81 37.60
N ASP A 580 6.66 12.63 38.13
CA ASP A 580 6.66 14.07 37.91
C ASP A 580 7.68 14.45 36.82
N THR A 581 8.84 13.81 36.81
CA THR A 581 9.94 14.13 35.90
C THR A 581 10.03 13.23 34.67
N GLY A 582 9.36 12.06 34.71
CA GLY A 582 9.46 11.05 33.66
C GLY A 582 10.82 10.36 33.58
N ARG A 583 11.69 10.58 34.57
CA ARG A 583 13.02 9.99 34.61
C ARG A 583 12.94 8.50 34.93
N LEU A 584 13.77 7.71 34.23
CA LEU A 584 13.92 6.29 34.52
C LEU A 584 14.67 6.10 35.85
N LEU A 585 13.95 5.59 36.85
CA LEU A 585 14.45 5.28 38.19
C LEU A 585 15.05 3.87 38.27
N TYR A 586 14.51 2.94 37.48
CA TYR A 586 14.98 1.57 37.36
C TYR A 586 14.74 1.08 35.94
N VAL A 587 15.63 0.25 35.42
CA VAL A 587 15.49 -0.40 34.11
C VAL A 587 16.10 -1.79 34.21
N ASN A 588 15.35 -2.82 33.82
CA ASN A 588 15.90 -4.17 33.75
C ASN A 588 16.81 -4.35 32.52
N ARG A 589 17.66 -5.39 32.56
CA ARG A 589 18.62 -5.63 31.48
C ARG A 589 17.98 -5.86 30.11
N TYR A 590 16.82 -6.50 30.08
CA TYR A 590 16.09 -6.77 28.84
C TYR A 590 15.62 -5.48 28.14
N ALA A 591 15.04 -4.52 28.88
CA ALA A 591 14.65 -3.22 28.33
C ALA A 591 15.85 -2.48 27.71
N ALA A 592 16.99 -2.50 28.39
CA ALA A 592 18.23 -1.89 27.90
C ALA A 592 18.73 -2.56 26.61
N GLN A 593 18.74 -3.90 26.56
CA GLN A 593 19.12 -4.66 25.36
C GLN A 593 18.16 -4.42 24.19
N MET A 594 16.84 -4.44 24.42
CA MET A 594 15.82 -4.20 23.41
C MET A 594 16.01 -2.85 22.71
N LEU A 595 16.38 -1.81 23.46
CA LEU A 595 16.62 -0.47 22.92
C LEU A 595 18.08 -0.19 22.52
N GLY A 596 19.00 -1.13 22.77
CA GLY A 596 20.42 -0.98 22.43
C GLY A 596 21.20 -0.02 23.33
N TYR A 597 20.71 0.23 24.54
CA TYR A 597 21.40 1.04 25.57
C TYR A 597 22.00 0.16 26.66
N THR A 598 22.94 0.70 27.42
CA THR A 598 23.29 0.16 28.74
C THR A 598 22.31 0.65 29.81
N VAL A 599 22.16 -0.08 30.91
CA VAL A 599 21.30 0.34 32.04
C VAL A 599 21.72 1.71 32.57
N ALA A 600 23.02 1.95 32.70
CA ALA A 600 23.55 3.23 33.17
C ALA A 600 23.20 4.41 32.25
N GLU A 601 23.23 4.20 30.93
CA GLU A 601 22.79 5.20 29.95
C GLU A 601 21.28 5.44 30.07
N MET A 602 20.45 4.39 30.15
CA MET A 602 18.99 4.56 30.26
C MET A 602 18.57 5.28 31.54
N LEU A 603 19.25 5.09 32.67
CA LEU A 603 18.93 5.82 33.92
C LEU A 603 19.20 7.34 33.85
N GLN A 604 19.91 7.81 32.81
CA GLN A 604 20.06 9.23 32.50
C GLN A 604 18.96 9.76 31.57
N LEU A 605 18.15 8.87 31.01
CA LEU A 605 17.07 9.20 30.08
C LEU A 605 15.73 9.33 30.80
N ARG A 606 14.82 10.01 30.15
CA ARG A 606 13.41 10.12 30.51
C ARG A 606 12.57 9.41 29.47
N ILE A 607 11.30 9.12 29.80
CA ILE A 607 10.35 8.52 28.86
C ILE A 607 10.29 9.27 27.51
N PRO A 608 10.23 10.62 27.46
CA PRO A 608 10.27 11.35 26.19
C PRO A 608 11.54 11.12 25.34
N ASP A 609 12.65 10.74 25.96
CA ASP A 609 13.92 10.54 25.24
C ASP A 609 13.96 9.15 24.56
N ILE A 610 13.15 8.19 25.04
CA ILE A 610 13.06 6.83 24.49
C ILE A 610 11.74 6.55 23.79
N ASP A 611 10.71 7.38 23.96
CA ASP A 611 9.41 7.21 23.30
C ASP A 611 8.96 8.54 22.66
N PRO A 612 9.16 8.70 21.33
CA PRO A 612 8.77 9.91 20.62
C PRO A 612 7.25 10.19 20.62
N ASN A 613 6.39 9.20 20.92
CA ASN A 613 4.96 9.44 21.05
C ASN A 613 4.59 10.06 22.41
N PHE A 614 5.54 10.12 23.34
CA PHE A 614 5.38 10.65 24.69
C PHE A 614 6.33 11.82 24.94
N PRO A 615 6.26 12.93 24.15
CA PRO A 615 6.96 14.16 24.50
C PRO A 615 6.55 14.63 25.91
N ALA A 616 7.36 15.48 26.55
CA ALA A 616 7.20 15.83 27.96
C ALA A 616 5.76 16.26 28.35
N GLU A 617 5.06 16.97 27.46
CA GLU A 617 3.67 17.37 27.65
C GLU A 617 2.67 16.20 27.59
N ALA A 618 2.84 15.29 26.63
CA ALA A 618 2.02 14.09 26.52
C ALA A 618 2.26 13.14 27.69
N PHE A 619 3.52 13.04 28.14
CA PHE A 619 3.87 12.30 29.34
C PHE A 619 3.15 12.87 30.57
N ALA A 620 3.10 14.20 30.75
CA ALA A 620 2.41 14.82 31.88
C ALA A 620 0.90 14.48 31.91
N ARG A 621 0.21 14.57 30.77
CA ARG A 621 -1.22 14.22 30.70
C ARG A 621 -1.47 12.74 30.97
N ILE A 622 -0.69 11.87 30.35
CA ILE A 622 -0.87 10.41 30.52
C ILE A 622 -0.49 10.00 31.94
N SER A 623 0.46 10.69 32.57
CA SER A 623 0.77 10.52 33.99
C SER A 623 -0.44 10.84 34.88
N GLU A 624 -1.20 11.90 34.58
CA GLU A 624 -2.45 12.22 35.27
C GLU A 624 -3.52 11.14 35.08
N GLU A 625 -3.67 10.65 33.85
CA GLU A 625 -4.59 9.56 33.54
C GLU A 625 -4.24 8.27 34.28
N ILE A 626 -2.97 7.85 34.26
CA ILE A 626 -2.49 6.65 34.97
C ILE A 626 -2.63 6.85 36.49
N ARG A 627 -2.41 8.05 37.02
CA ARG A 627 -2.65 8.38 38.44
C ARG A 627 -4.13 8.20 38.83
N SER A 628 -5.06 8.56 37.94
CA SER A 628 -6.49 8.42 38.16
C SER A 628 -6.99 6.97 38.05
N LYS A 629 -6.54 6.24 37.02
CA LYS A 629 -7.01 4.88 36.69
C LYS A 629 -6.20 3.77 37.38
N ALA A 630 -5.07 4.12 38.00
CA ALA A 630 -4.05 3.22 38.56
C ALA A 630 -3.36 2.27 37.56
N PHE A 631 -3.89 2.12 36.34
CA PHE A 631 -3.39 1.25 35.29
C PHE A 631 -3.74 1.79 33.90
N LEU A 632 -2.84 1.62 32.94
CA LEU A 632 -3.07 1.91 31.53
C LEU A 632 -2.29 0.94 30.63
N GLN A 633 -2.93 0.45 29.56
CA GLN A 633 -2.30 -0.37 28.53
C GLN A 633 -2.49 0.27 27.16
N PHE A 634 -1.41 0.38 26.37
CA PHE A 634 -1.43 1.01 25.05
C PHE A 634 -0.26 0.53 24.18
N GLU A 635 -0.38 0.70 22.86
CA GLU A 635 0.73 0.48 21.94
C GLU A 635 1.44 1.80 21.64
N THR A 636 2.76 1.77 21.57
CA THR A 636 3.61 2.91 21.25
C THR A 636 4.84 2.44 20.48
N THR A 637 5.81 3.33 20.28
CA THR A 637 7.03 3.03 19.56
C THR A 637 8.20 3.64 20.31
N GLN A 638 9.15 2.81 20.72
CA GLN A 638 10.34 3.27 21.42
C GLN A 638 11.52 3.42 20.46
N LEU A 639 12.34 4.44 20.68
CA LEU A 639 13.54 4.72 19.91
C LEU A 639 14.74 3.98 20.49
N THR A 640 15.45 3.29 19.63
CA THR A 640 16.73 2.64 19.97
C THR A 640 17.87 3.67 19.96
N ARG A 641 18.99 3.33 20.60
CA ARG A 641 20.24 4.12 20.55
C ARG A 641 20.69 4.46 19.12
N HIS A 642 20.38 3.61 18.15
CA HIS A 642 20.78 3.75 16.75
C HIS A 642 19.74 4.49 15.89
N GLY A 643 18.66 5.01 16.48
CA GLY A 643 17.63 5.80 15.79
C GLY A 643 16.57 4.98 15.06
N HIS A 644 16.61 3.64 15.15
CA HIS A 644 15.51 2.79 14.70
C HIS A 644 14.42 2.70 15.75
N THR A 645 13.18 2.49 15.32
CA THR A 645 12.00 2.46 16.19
C THR A 645 11.53 1.03 16.39
N VAL A 646 11.28 0.63 17.64
CA VAL A 646 10.71 -0.66 18.02
C VAL A 646 9.26 -0.45 18.46
N PRO A 647 8.26 -1.02 17.79
CA PRO A 647 6.89 -0.98 18.27
C PRO A 647 6.78 -1.83 19.54
N VAL A 648 6.24 -1.23 20.60
CA VAL A 648 6.08 -1.89 21.90
C VAL A 648 4.66 -1.73 22.41
N GLU A 649 4.16 -2.77 23.06
CA GLU A 649 2.95 -2.70 23.88
C GLU A 649 3.35 -2.41 25.32
N MET A 650 2.81 -1.33 25.87
CA MET A 650 3.09 -0.84 27.21
C MET A 650 1.94 -1.17 28.15
N ALA A 651 2.27 -1.71 29.32
CA ALA A 651 1.36 -1.82 30.45
C ALA A 651 1.97 -1.07 31.64
N VAL A 652 1.30 0.00 32.10
CA VAL A 652 1.83 0.94 33.09
C VAL A 652 0.94 0.95 34.33
N TYR A 653 1.55 0.76 35.50
CA TYR A 653 0.87 0.76 36.81
C TYR A 653 1.34 1.94 37.65
N TYR A 654 0.42 2.66 38.28
CA TYR A 654 0.75 3.68 39.26
C TYR A 654 0.94 3.07 40.65
N HIS A 655 2.16 3.18 41.18
CA HIS A 655 2.46 2.83 42.55
C HIS A 655 2.59 4.12 43.36
N ARG A 656 1.70 4.34 44.33
CA ARG A 656 1.58 5.58 45.13
C ARG A 656 2.79 5.90 46.03
N GLY A 657 3.82 5.06 46.02
CA GLY A 657 4.94 5.17 46.95
C GLY A 657 4.55 4.60 48.33
N GLY A 658 5.54 4.08 49.05
CA GLY A 658 5.40 3.72 50.45
C GLY A 658 5.67 4.94 51.33
N GLY A 659 6.32 4.74 52.48
CA GLY A 659 6.66 5.81 53.43
C GLY A 659 7.56 6.95 52.91
N ASP A 660 7.97 6.91 51.65
CA ASP A 660 8.72 7.95 50.93
C ASP A 660 7.83 9.00 50.22
N GLY A 661 6.50 8.76 50.12
CA GLY A 661 5.52 9.73 49.64
C GLY A 661 5.64 10.13 48.16
N LYS A 662 6.55 9.50 47.41
CA LYS A 662 6.79 9.77 45.98
C LYS A 662 6.18 8.65 45.14
N GLY A 663 5.19 9.01 44.33
CA GLY A 663 4.61 8.09 43.36
C GLY A 663 5.64 7.67 42.31
N ARG A 664 5.51 6.45 41.78
CA ARG A 664 6.27 5.98 40.61
C ARG A 664 5.37 5.17 39.68
N PHE A 665 5.66 5.19 38.39
CA PHE A 665 5.08 4.25 37.44
C PHE A 665 5.96 3.01 37.34
N ILE A 666 5.33 1.83 37.35
CA ILE A 666 5.99 0.56 37.01
C ILE A 666 5.43 0.16 35.65
N SER A 667 6.27 0.16 34.62
CA SER A 667 5.83 -0.21 33.29
C SER A 667 6.54 -1.42 32.71
N PHE A 668 5.77 -2.17 31.94
CA PHE A 668 6.13 -3.39 31.24
C PHE A 668 6.03 -3.11 29.74
N ALA A 669 7.12 -3.34 29.01
CA ALA A 669 7.26 -3.09 27.58
C ALA A 669 7.47 -4.42 26.84
N THR A 670 6.54 -4.77 25.95
CA THR A 670 6.63 -5.99 25.13
C THR A 670 6.88 -5.61 23.67
N ASP A 671 7.95 -6.14 23.06
CA ASP A 671 8.22 -5.94 21.62
C ASP A 671 7.15 -6.66 20.77
N ILE A 672 6.44 -5.87 19.95
CA ILE A 672 5.35 -6.35 19.07
C ILE A 672 5.73 -6.28 17.58
N SER A 673 7.02 -6.15 17.24
CA SER A 673 7.51 -6.04 15.85
C SER A 673 7.00 -7.18 14.98
N LYS A 674 7.13 -8.43 15.44
CA LYS A 674 6.65 -9.61 14.72
C LYS A 674 5.13 -9.61 14.51
N ARG A 675 4.37 -9.11 15.48
CA ARG A 675 2.89 -8.99 15.38
C ARG A 675 2.52 -7.98 14.29
N LYS A 676 3.15 -6.80 14.29
CA LYS A 676 2.91 -5.75 13.29
C LYS A 676 3.34 -6.15 11.88
N GLU A 677 4.46 -6.86 11.74
CA GLU A 677 4.91 -7.41 10.45
C GLU A 677 3.90 -8.41 9.88
N ALA A 678 3.35 -9.30 10.73
CA ALA A 678 2.33 -10.26 10.31
C ALA A 678 1.01 -9.58 9.92
N GLU A 679 0.57 -8.57 10.68
CA GLU A 679 -0.63 -7.78 10.35
C GLU A 679 -0.48 -7.05 9.00
N LEU A 680 0.66 -6.42 8.75
CA LEU A 680 0.93 -5.72 7.50
C LEU A 680 1.05 -6.69 6.31
N ALA A 681 1.68 -7.85 6.51
CA ALA A 681 1.76 -8.90 5.50
C ALA A 681 0.36 -9.43 5.14
N LEU A 682 -0.51 -9.62 6.13
CA LEU A 682 -1.90 -10.03 5.91
C LEU A 682 -2.69 -8.97 5.14
N LEU A 683 -2.55 -7.69 5.50
CA LEU A 683 -3.20 -6.59 4.80
C LEU A 683 -2.78 -6.54 3.34
N ARG A 684 -1.46 -6.60 3.06
CA ARG A 684 -0.94 -6.64 1.69
C ARG A 684 -1.42 -7.85 0.91
N ALA A 685 -1.49 -9.02 1.54
CA ALA A 685 -2.02 -10.23 0.91
C ALA A 685 -3.52 -10.07 0.56
N LYS A 686 -4.30 -9.45 1.46
CA LYS A 686 -5.72 -9.15 1.22
C LYS A 686 -5.91 -8.18 0.06
N GLU A 687 -5.18 -7.06 0.05
CA GLU A 687 -5.24 -6.07 -1.03
C GLU A 687 -4.83 -6.66 -2.38
N ALA A 688 -3.77 -7.49 -2.40
CA ALA A 688 -3.35 -8.18 -3.61
C ALA A 688 -4.40 -9.18 -4.12
N ALA A 689 -5.05 -9.92 -3.21
CA ALA A 689 -6.13 -10.84 -3.56
C ALA A 689 -7.36 -10.10 -4.12
N GLU A 690 -7.76 -8.99 -3.50
CA GLU A 690 -8.87 -8.16 -3.97
C GLU A 690 -8.58 -7.55 -5.34
N ALA A 691 -7.38 -6.99 -5.55
CA ALA A 691 -6.95 -6.46 -6.83
C ALA A 691 -6.92 -7.53 -7.93
N ALA A 692 -6.42 -8.73 -7.62
CA ALA A 692 -6.42 -9.85 -8.54
C ALA A 692 -7.86 -10.27 -8.92
N ASN A 693 -8.79 -10.27 -7.96
CA ASN A 693 -10.18 -10.64 -8.21
C ASN A 693 -10.90 -9.61 -9.09
N VAL A 694 -10.68 -8.31 -8.85
CA VAL A 694 -11.21 -7.23 -9.71
C VAL A 694 -10.66 -7.34 -11.14
N ALA A 695 -9.36 -7.59 -11.28
CA ALA A 695 -8.72 -7.77 -12.58
C ALA A 695 -9.26 -9.02 -13.32
N LYS A 696 -9.46 -10.14 -12.61
CA LYS A 696 -10.08 -11.37 -13.13
C LYS A 696 -11.48 -11.08 -13.70
N SER A 697 -12.34 -10.41 -12.95
CA SER A 697 -13.70 -10.07 -13.40
C SER A 697 -13.72 -9.12 -14.60
N ALA A 698 -12.88 -8.08 -14.60
CA ALA A 698 -12.79 -7.14 -15.72
C ALA A 698 -12.27 -7.82 -16.99
N PHE A 699 -11.29 -8.72 -16.86
CA PHE A 699 -10.78 -9.51 -17.97
C PHE A 699 -11.87 -10.41 -18.57
N LEU A 700 -12.60 -11.17 -17.74
CA LEU A 700 -13.67 -12.06 -18.21
C LEU A 700 -14.79 -11.28 -18.91
N ALA A 701 -15.20 -10.13 -18.35
CA ALA A 701 -16.23 -9.27 -18.95
C ALA A 701 -15.82 -8.75 -20.34
N ASN A 702 -14.59 -8.25 -20.47
CA ASN A 702 -14.08 -7.74 -21.75
C ASN A 702 -13.91 -8.86 -22.77
N MET A 703 -13.32 -9.99 -22.38
CA MET A 703 -13.16 -11.15 -23.25
C MET A 703 -14.50 -11.71 -23.73
N SER A 704 -15.52 -11.75 -22.87
CA SER A 704 -16.85 -12.15 -23.31
C SER A 704 -17.41 -11.24 -24.40
N HIS A 705 -17.28 -9.91 -24.25
CA HIS A 705 -17.72 -8.95 -25.26
C HIS A 705 -16.92 -9.10 -26.57
N GLU A 706 -15.62 -9.33 -26.48
CA GLU A 706 -14.74 -9.52 -27.64
C GLU A 706 -14.94 -10.88 -28.34
N ILE A 707 -15.40 -11.93 -27.65
CA ILE A 707 -15.74 -13.21 -28.27
C ILE A 707 -17.16 -13.21 -28.83
N ARG A 708 -18.12 -12.55 -28.16
CA ARG A 708 -19.52 -12.45 -28.60
C ARG A 708 -19.64 -11.76 -29.96
N THR A 709 -18.83 -10.73 -30.19
CA THR A 709 -18.86 -9.92 -31.41
C THR A 709 -18.56 -10.74 -32.69
N PRO A 710 -17.42 -11.44 -32.81
CA PRO A 710 -17.14 -12.28 -33.97
C PRO A 710 -18.08 -13.48 -34.06
N LEU A 711 -18.53 -14.03 -32.92
CA LEU A 711 -19.43 -15.18 -32.91
C LEU A 711 -20.82 -14.84 -33.47
N ASN A 712 -21.37 -13.68 -33.11
CA ASN A 712 -22.61 -13.16 -33.70
C ASN A 712 -22.47 -12.91 -35.21
N ALA A 713 -21.30 -12.48 -35.68
CA ALA A 713 -21.03 -12.31 -37.10
C ALA A 713 -20.99 -13.67 -37.83
N ILE A 714 -20.36 -14.69 -37.24
CA ILE A 714 -20.31 -16.06 -37.77
C ILE A 714 -21.72 -16.66 -37.87
N THR A 715 -22.51 -16.58 -36.80
CA THR A 715 -23.89 -17.09 -36.78
C THR A 715 -24.77 -16.32 -37.77
N GLY A 716 -24.63 -15.00 -37.85
CA GLY A 716 -25.34 -14.18 -38.82
C GLY A 716 -25.01 -14.55 -40.28
N MET A 717 -23.74 -14.83 -40.57
CA MET A 717 -23.30 -15.26 -41.90
C MET A 717 -23.80 -16.66 -42.24
N ALA A 718 -23.74 -17.60 -41.29
CA ALA A 718 -24.30 -18.95 -41.46
C ALA A 718 -25.78 -18.90 -41.83
N HIS A 719 -26.54 -18.00 -41.18
CA HIS A 719 -27.95 -17.78 -41.47
C HIS A 719 -28.20 -17.21 -42.87
N LEU A 720 -27.39 -16.24 -43.31
CA LEU A 720 -27.48 -15.66 -44.65
C LEU A 720 -27.13 -16.67 -45.75
N ILE A 721 -26.09 -17.48 -45.56
CA ILE A 721 -25.71 -18.56 -46.49
C ILE A 721 -26.85 -19.57 -46.62
N ARG A 722 -27.45 -19.98 -45.49
CA ARG A 722 -28.60 -20.90 -45.51
C ARG A 722 -29.78 -20.33 -46.29
N ARG A 723 -30.04 -19.03 -46.16
CA ARG A 723 -31.14 -18.33 -46.87
C ARG A 723 -30.87 -18.15 -48.37
N ALA A 724 -29.61 -18.12 -48.80
CA ALA A 724 -29.22 -18.00 -50.21
C ALA A 724 -29.41 -19.31 -51.02
N GLY A 725 -29.70 -20.42 -50.34
CA GLY A 725 -29.88 -21.74 -50.95
C GLY A 725 -28.62 -22.60 -50.82
N VAL A 726 -28.75 -23.74 -50.13
CA VAL A 726 -27.65 -24.65 -49.82
C VAL A 726 -28.06 -26.10 -50.08
N THR A 727 -27.10 -26.96 -50.41
CA THR A 727 -27.37 -28.40 -50.53
C THR A 727 -27.69 -29.01 -49.16
N PRO A 728 -28.36 -30.19 -49.09
CA PRO A 728 -28.67 -30.84 -47.82
C PRO A 728 -27.44 -31.09 -46.93
N GLU A 729 -26.30 -31.42 -47.54
CA GLU A 729 -25.05 -31.64 -46.82
C GLU A 729 -24.43 -30.34 -46.28
N GLN A 730 -24.56 -29.24 -47.02
CA GLN A 730 -24.15 -27.90 -46.55
C GLN A 730 -25.07 -27.37 -45.45
N ALA A 731 -26.38 -27.67 -45.51
CA ALA A 731 -27.34 -27.33 -44.48
C ALA A 731 -27.02 -28.04 -43.15
N ASP A 732 -26.66 -29.33 -43.19
CA ASP A 732 -26.22 -30.09 -42.00
C ASP A 732 -24.95 -29.49 -41.37
N ARG A 733 -23.95 -29.17 -42.20
CA ARG A 733 -22.69 -28.54 -41.74
C ARG A 733 -22.93 -27.15 -41.14
N LEU A 734 -23.78 -26.34 -41.76
CA LEU A 734 -24.18 -25.03 -41.21
C LEU A 734 -24.94 -25.18 -39.89
N GLY A 735 -25.83 -26.17 -39.78
CA GLY A 735 -26.52 -26.49 -38.54
C GLY A 735 -25.54 -26.84 -37.41
N LYS A 736 -24.49 -27.62 -37.70
CA LYS A 736 -23.43 -27.92 -36.72
C LYS A 736 -22.66 -26.67 -36.28
N ILE A 737 -22.37 -25.74 -37.20
CA ILE A 737 -21.71 -24.47 -36.87
C ILE A 737 -22.59 -23.59 -35.99
N GLU A 738 -23.88 -23.47 -36.32
CA GLU A 738 -24.85 -22.72 -35.51
C GLU A 738 -24.98 -23.31 -34.10
N VAL A 739 -25.10 -24.63 -33.98
CA VAL A 739 -25.17 -25.33 -32.67
C VAL A 739 -23.89 -25.12 -31.85
N ALA A 740 -22.72 -25.27 -32.47
CA ALA A 740 -21.44 -25.06 -31.78
C ALA A 740 -21.26 -23.60 -31.34
N GLY A 741 -21.65 -22.64 -32.18
CA GLY A 741 -21.58 -21.21 -31.86
C GLY A 741 -22.54 -20.81 -30.73
N GLN A 742 -23.76 -21.33 -30.75
CA GLN A 742 -24.74 -21.11 -29.70
C GLN A 742 -24.27 -21.69 -28.37
N HIS A 743 -23.73 -22.91 -28.39
CA HIS A 743 -23.18 -23.57 -27.21
C HIS A 743 -22.00 -22.80 -26.60
N LEU A 744 -21.12 -22.24 -27.43
CA LEU A 744 -20.00 -21.42 -26.96
C LEU A 744 -20.49 -20.10 -26.31
N LEU A 745 -21.52 -19.47 -26.86
CA LEU A 745 -22.15 -18.29 -26.25
C LEU A 745 -22.75 -18.62 -24.88
N GLU A 746 -23.41 -19.76 -24.75
CA GLU A 746 -23.98 -20.23 -23.49
C GLU A 746 -22.90 -20.44 -22.42
N ILE A 747 -21.80 -21.13 -22.76
CA ILE A 747 -20.66 -21.33 -21.85
C ILE A 747 -20.07 -19.98 -21.40
N ILE A 748 -19.87 -19.06 -22.33
CA ILE A 748 -19.30 -17.74 -22.03
C ILE A 748 -20.22 -16.95 -21.09
N ASN A 749 -21.54 -16.96 -21.36
CA ASN A 749 -22.50 -16.29 -20.50
C ASN A 749 -22.57 -16.93 -19.12
N ALA A 750 -22.49 -18.27 -19.02
CA ALA A 750 -22.43 -18.98 -17.75
C ALA A 750 -21.18 -18.63 -16.93
N ILE A 751 -20.00 -18.54 -17.55
CA ILE A 751 -18.76 -18.12 -16.89
C ILE A 751 -18.86 -16.67 -16.38
N LEU A 752 -19.48 -15.78 -17.16
CA LEU A 752 -19.72 -14.40 -16.72
C LEU A 752 -20.67 -14.33 -15.54
N ASP A 753 -21.79 -15.05 -15.60
CA ASP A 753 -22.78 -15.07 -14.52
C ASP A 753 -22.15 -15.65 -13.24
N LEU A 754 -21.36 -16.74 -13.34
CA LEU A 754 -20.57 -17.27 -12.22
C LEU A 754 -19.60 -16.24 -11.65
N SER A 755 -18.86 -15.52 -12.50
CA SER A 755 -17.92 -14.49 -12.05
C SER A 755 -18.62 -13.32 -11.34
N LYS A 756 -19.84 -12.96 -11.77
CA LYS A 756 -20.66 -11.93 -11.08
C LYS A 756 -21.16 -12.42 -9.73
N ILE A 757 -21.53 -13.69 -9.62
CA ILE A 757 -21.97 -14.33 -8.35
C ILE A 757 -20.80 -14.37 -7.36
N GLU A 758 -19.62 -14.86 -7.77
CA GLU A 758 -18.40 -14.87 -6.93
C GLU A 758 -18.02 -13.47 -6.42
N ALA A 759 -18.27 -12.44 -7.22
CA ALA A 759 -17.97 -11.04 -6.89
C ALA A 759 -19.07 -10.34 -6.07
N GLY A 760 -20.20 -11.01 -5.76
CA GLY A 760 -21.35 -10.41 -5.07
C GLY A 760 -22.06 -9.32 -5.89
N LYS A 761 -21.84 -9.26 -7.21
CA LYS A 761 -22.39 -8.25 -8.13
C LYS A 761 -23.56 -8.78 -8.96
N PHE A 762 -24.01 -10.00 -8.69
CA PHE A 762 -25.18 -10.58 -9.33
C PHE A 762 -26.43 -10.06 -8.62
N ILE A 763 -27.19 -9.21 -9.30
CA ILE A 763 -28.41 -8.60 -8.79
C ILE A 763 -29.59 -9.32 -9.44
N LEU A 764 -30.51 -9.82 -8.63
CA LEU A 764 -31.79 -10.36 -9.09
C LEU A 764 -32.76 -9.20 -9.32
N GLU A 765 -33.52 -9.26 -10.40
CA GLU A 765 -34.57 -8.28 -10.64
C GLU A 765 -35.79 -8.56 -9.73
N GLU A 766 -36.42 -7.50 -9.22
CA GLU A 766 -37.66 -7.58 -8.44
C GLU A 766 -38.84 -7.16 -9.33
N THR A 767 -39.41 -8.11 -10.04
CA THR A 767 -40.54 -7.89 -10.96
C THR A 767 -41.69 -8.85 -10.68
N ALA A 768 -42.88 -8.58 -11.23
CA ALA A 768 -44.03 -9.47 -11.04
C ALA A 768 -43.75 -10.86 -11.64
N VAL A 769 -43.91 -11.91 -10.83
CA VAL A 769 -43.68 -13.31 -11.20
C VAL A 769 -45.00 -14.07 -11.27
N ASP A 770 -45.24 -14.72 -12.40
CA ASP A 770 -46.30 -15.72 -12.59
C ASP A 770 -45.66 -17.09 -12.79
N VAL A 771 -45.65 -17.89 -11.72
CA VAL A 771 -44.99 -19.21 -11.70
C VAL A 771 -45.65 -20.19 -12.67
N ASN A 772 -46.98 -20.19 -12.75
CA ASN A 772 -47.71 -21.09 -13.64
C ASN A 772 -47.39 -20.78 -15.10
N ARG A 773 -47.27 -19.49 -15.43
CA ARG A 773 -46.82 -19.05 -16.75
C ARG A 773 -45.39 -19.49 -17.04
N ILE A 774 -44.45 -19.30 -16.11
CA ILE A 774 -43.05 -19.71 -16.29
C ILE A 774 -42.95 -21.22 -16.57
N VAL A 775 -43.64 -22.05 -15.79
CA VAL A 775 -43.65 -23.50 -15.96
C VAL A 775 -44.26 -23.89 -17.31
N ALA A 776 -45.36 -23.25 -17.70
CA ALA A 776 -45.99 -23.49 -19.00
C ALA A 776 -45.09 -23.09 -20.18
N ASP A 777 -44.40 -21.95 -20.08
CA ASP A 777 -43.48 -21.44 -21.10
C ASP A 777 -42.27 -22.39 -21.27
N VAL A 778 -41.68 -22.87 -20.18
CA VAL A 778 -40.59 -23.87 -20.21
C VAL A 778 -41.03 -25.16 -20.89
N ALA A 779 -42.21 -25.66 -20.54
CA ALA A 779 -42.75 -26.88 -21.13
C ALA A 779 -43.08 -26.73 -22.61
N ALA A 780 -43.58 -25.56 -23.02
CA ALA A 780 -43.85 -25.25 -24.42
C ALA A 780 -42.55 -25.24 -25.25
N MET A 781 -41.47 -24.63 -24.74
CA MET A 781 -40.18 -24.55 -25.43
C MET A 781 -39.54 -25.92 -25.70
N LEU A 782 -39.78 -26.93 -24.85
CA LEU A 782 -39.16 -28.25 -24.96
C LEU A 782 -40.08 -29.35 -25.49
N ARG A 783 -41.35 -29.03 -25.78
CA ARG A 783 -42.36 -29.99 -26.22
C ARG A 783 -41.96 -30.73 -27.49
N ASP A 784 -41.55 -29.99 -28.53
CA ASP A 784 -41.17 -30.59 -29.82
C ASP A 784 -39.93 -31.50 -29.69
N ARG A 785 -38.97 -31.09 -28.85
CA ARG A 785 -37.73 -31.85 -28.61
C ARG A 785 -38.02 -33.14 -27.83
N ALA A 786 -38.85 -33.08 -26.81
CA ALA A 786 -39.30 -34.26 -26.07
C ALA A 786 -40.11 -35.21 -26.97
N GLN A 787 -41.05 -34.68 -27.76
CA GLN A 787 -41.88 -35.46 -28.67
C GLN A 787 -41.06 -36.15 -29.77
N SER A 788 -40.02 -35.48 -30.28
CA SER A 788 -39.11 -36.07 -31.29
C SER A 788 -38.35 -37.30 -30.77
N LYS A 789 -38.12 -37.38 -29.46
CA LYS A 789 -37.56 -38.56 -28.77
C LYS A 789 -38.63 -39.56 -28.29
N GLY A 790 -39.91 -39.28 -28.49
CA GLY A 790 -41.02 -40.11 -27.97
C GLY A 790 -41.20 -40.00 -26.45
N LEU A 791 -40.69 -38.95 -25.81
CA LEU A 791 -40.84 -38.72 -24.38
C LEU A 791 -42.19 -38.04 -24.08
N HIS A 792 -42.82 -38.42 -22.97
CA HIS A 792 -44.04 -37.75 -22.49
C HIS A 792 -43.67 -36.66 -21.47
N LEU A 793 -43.96 -35.39 -21.80
CA LEU A 793 -43.74 -34.27 -20.90
C LEU A 793 -45.05 -33.95 -20.15
N SER A 794 -45.09 -34.23 -18.84
CA SER A 794 -46.22 -33.98 -17.94
C SER A 794 -46.02 -32.69 -17.14
N LEU A 795 -47.12 -31.96 -16.90
CA LEU A 795 -47.14 -30.72 -16.11
C LEU A 795 -48.07 -30.87 -14.92
N GLU A 796 -47.56 -30.61 -13.72
CA GLU A 796 -48.36 -30.63 -12.49
C GLU A 796 -48.15 -29.29 -11.76
N THR A 797 -49.14 -28.39 -11.85
CA THR A 797 -49.05 -27.04 -11.27
C THR A 797 -50.18 -26.83 -10.26
N ALA A 798 -49.85 -26.26 -9.11
CA ALA A 798 -50.82 -25.86 -8.09
C ALA A 798 -51.27 -24.40 -8.30
N PRO A 799 -52.48 -24.00 -7.85
CA PRO A 799 -52.85 -22.59 -7.79
C PRO A 799 -51.94 -21.85 -6.81
N MET A 800 -51.45 -20.67 -7.18
CA MET A 800 -50.51 -19.88 -6.37
C MET A 800 -51.04 -18.47 -6.12
N ALA A 801 -50.61 -17.86 -5.01
CA ALA A 801 -50.95 -16.49 -4.68
C ALA A 801 -50.53 -15.51 -5.79
N SER A 802 -51.41 -14.55 -6.10
CA SER A 802 -51.13 -13.49 -7.07
C SER A 802 -50.24 -12.41 -6.44
N GLY A 803 -49.33 -11.82 -7.23
CA GLY A 803 -48.52 -10.68 -6.78
C GLY A 803 -47.13 -11.05 -6.25
N LEU A 804 -46.61 -12.22 -6.63
CA LEU A 804 -45.23 -12.60 -6.31
C LEU A 804 -44.24 -11.65 -6.99
N VAL A 805 -43.15 -11.34 -6.30
CA VAL A 805 -42.08 -10.48 -6.79
C VAL A 805 -40.77 -11.26 -6.84
N GLY A 806 -40.05 -11.17 -7.96
CA GLY A 806 -38.77 -11.83 -8.18
C GLY A 806 -38.30 -11.72 -9.64
N ASP A 807 -37.35 -12.57 -10.02
CA ASP A 807 -36.74 -12.57 -11.35
C ASP A 807 -37.28 -13.73 -12.20
N PRO A 808 -38.29 -13.49 -13.06
CA PRO A 808 -38.90 -14.55 -13.87
C PRO A 808 -37.90 -15.13 -14.88
N THR A 809 -36.98 -14.32 -15.40
CA THR A 809 -35.98 -14.73 -16.39
C THR A 809 -35.02 -15.75 -15.79
N ARG A 810 -34.55 -15.51 -14.56
CA ARG A 810 -33.61 -16.43 -13.88
C ARG A 810 -34.28 -17.71 -13.40
N LEU A 811 -35.53 -17.62 -12.93
CA LEU A 811 -36.32 -18.82 -12.61
C LEU A 811 -36.57 -19.68 -13.85
N GLN A 812 -36.95 -19.06 -14.97
CA GLN A 812 -37.13 -19.75 -16.26
C GLN A 812 -35.83 -20.40 -16.73
N GLN A 813 -34.69 -19.70 -16.62
CA GLN A 813 -33.37 -20.22 -17.01
C GLN A 813 -32.96 -21.43 -16.16
N ALA A 814 -33.17 -21.37 -14.83
CA ALA A 814 -32.88 -22.49 -13.95
C ALA A 814 -33.71 -23.72 -14.31
N LEU A 815 -35.04 -23.56 -14.47
CA LEU A 815 -35.93 -24.64 -14.87
C LEU A 815 -35.58 -25.23 -16.24
N LEU A 816 -35.27 -24.37 -17.22
CA LEU A 816 -34.86 -24.80 -18.55
C LEU A 816 -33.60 -25.66 -18.50
N ASN A 817 -32.63 -25.34 -17.63
CA ASN A 817 -31.42 -26.16 -17.44
C ASN A 817 -31.77 -27.57 -16.92
N TYR A 818 -32.61 -27.68 -15.89
CA TYR A 818 -33.02 -28.98 -15.35
C TYR A 818 -33.80 -29.81 -16.37
N VAL A 819 -34.80 -29.23 -17.05
CA VAL A 819 -35.63 -29.96 -18.02
C VAL A 819 -34.82 -30.33 -19.28
N THR A 820 -33.89 -29.47 -19.72
CA THR A 820 -33.00 -29.80 -20.85
C THR A 820 -32.08 -30.97 -20.51
N ASN A 821 -31.56 -31.04 -19.28
CA ASN A 821 -30.80 -32.19 -18.81
C ASN A 821 -31.66 -33.45 -18.75
N ALA A 822 -32.88 -33.37 -18.22
CA ALA A 822 -33.83 -34.49 -18.22
C ALA A 822 -34.09 -35.01 -19.66
N VAL A 823 -34.45 -34.14 -20.60
CA VAL A 823 -34.67 -34.52 -22.02
C VAL A 823 -33.41 -35.11 -22.66
N LYS A 824 -32.22 -34.63 -22.26
CA LYS A 824 -30.95 -35.15 -22.77
C LYS A 824 -30.71 -36.59 -22.30
N PHE A 825 -30.90 -36.87 -21.01
CA PHE A 825 -30.49 -38.12 -20.35
C PHE A 825 -31.61 -39.15 -20.17
N THR A 826 -32.85 -38.82 -20.53
CA THR A 826 -33.94 -39.80 -20.68
C THR A 826 -34.04 -40.25 -22.14
N GLU A 827 -33.88 -41.55 -22.39
CA GLU A 827 -34.05 -42.12 -23.73
C GLU A 827 -35.52 -42.45 -24.05
N THR A 828 -36.22 -43.08 -23.10
CA THR A 828 -37.66 -43.38 -23.18
C THR A 828 -38.30 -43.17 -21.82
N GLY A 829 -39.57 -42.75 -21.80
CA GLY A 829 -40.34 -42.58 -20.56
C GLY A 829 -40.94 -41.19 -20.41
N VAL A 830 -41.01 -40.72 -19.16
CA VAL A 830 -41.78 -39.54 -18.75
C VAL A 830 -40.86 -38.52 -18.09
N ILE A 831 -41.08 -37.25 -18.40
CA ILE A 831 -40.49 -36.12 -17.67
C ILE A 831 -41.65 -35.34 -17.06
N THR A 832 -41.63 -35.13 -15.76
CA THR A 832 -42.67 -34.41 -15.02
C THR A 832 -42.11 -33.12 -14.47
N LEU A 833 -42.68 -31.99 -14.88
CA LEU A 833 -42.36 -30.67 -14.36
C LEU A 833 -43.45 -30.26 -13.36
N ARG A 834 -43.08 -30.08 -12.08
CA ARG A 834 -43.99 -29.73 -11.00
C ARG A 834 -43.69 -28.37 -10.37
N SER A 835 -44.74 -27.70 -9.93
CA SER A 835 -44.63 -26.58 -8.99
C SER A 835 -45.67 -26.73 -7.87
N ARG A 836 -45.23 -26.59 -6.62
CA ARG A 836 -46.07 -26.70 -5.43
C ARG A 836 -45.68 -25.69 -4.37
N VAL A 837 -46.66 -25.20 -3.61
CA VAL A 837 -46.43 -24.38 -2.43
C VAL A 837 -46.08 -25.31 -1.27
N GLU A 838 -44.93 -25.10 -0.63
CA GLU A 838 -44.53 -25.83 0.58
C GLU A 838 -44.95 -25.07 1.85
N GLU A 839 -44.78 -23.76 1.86
CA GLU A 839 -45.16 -22.89 2.97
C GLU A 839 -45.73 -21.57 2.45
N GLU A 840 -46.75 -21.02 3.10
CA GLU A 840 -47.34 -19.72 2.76
C GLU A 840 -47.58 -18.93 4.05
N SER A 841 -47.08 -17.69 4.06
CA SER A 841 -47.28 -16.73 5.15
C SER A 841 -47.87 -15.43 4.59
N GLY A 842 -48.21 -14.48 5.45
CA GLY A 842 -48.79 -13.20 5.02
C GLY A 842 -47.89 -12.37 4.10
N ASP A 843 -46.56 -12.51 4.23
CA ASP A 843 -45.57 -11.67 3.54
C ASP A 843 -44.65 -12.46 2.59
N SER A 844 -44.70 -13.80 2.59
CA SER A 844 -43.84 -14.64 1.75
C SER A 844 -44.44 -16.01 1.45
N VAL A 845 -44.09 -16.57 0.28
CA VAL A 845 -44.43 -17.95 -0.12
C VAL A 845 -43.15 -18.73 -0.42
N LEU A 846 -43.07 -19.98 0.04
CA LEU A 846 -42.03 -20.93 -0.32
C LEU A 846 -42.57 -21.87 -1.40
N VAL A 847 -41.97 -21.79 -2.59
CA VAL A 847 -42.37 -22.55 -3.77
C VAL A 847 -41.32 -23.59 -4.08
N ARG A 848 -41.74 -24.84 -4.21
CA ARG A 848 -40.89 -25.92 -4.70
C ARG A 848 -41.15 -26.19 -6.16
N PHE A 849 -40.08 -26.12 -6.93
CA PHE A 849 -40.01 -26.53 -8.32
C PHE A 849 -39.37 -27.90 -8.41
N GLU A 850 -39.94 -28.81 -9.20
CA GLU A 850 -39.38 -30.14 -9.40
C GLU A 850 -39.34 -30.51 -10.87
N VAL A 851 -38.23 -31.11 -11.28
CA VAL A 851 -38.13 -31.83 -12.55
C VAL A 851 -37.80 -33.27 -12.21
N GLU A 852 -38.72 -34.17 -12.51
CA GLU A 852 -38.54 -35.60 -12.35
C GLU A 852 -38.42 -36.25 -13.73
N ASP A 853 -37.42 -37.09 -13.91
CA ASP A 853 -37.19 -37.82 -15.15
C ASP A 853 -36.94 -39.31 -14.88
N THR A 854 -37.23 -40.15 -15.87
CA THR A 854 -37.03 -41.60 -15.80
C THR A 854 -35.74 -42.05 -16.50
N GLY A 855 -34.73 -41.18 -16.57
CA GLY A 855 -33.45 -41.42 -17.26
C GLY A 855 -32.45 -42.24 -16.44
N ILE A 856 -31.18 -42.12 -16.80
CA ILE A 856 -30.06 -42.91 -16.22
C ILE A 856 -29.84 -42.68 -14.72
N GLY A 857 -30.45 -41.63 -14.14
CA GLY A 857 -30.24 -41.24 -12.76
C GLY A 857 -28.84 -40.71 -12.49
N ILE A 858 -28.49 -40.56 -11.21
CA ILE A 858 -27.18 -40.03 -10.78
C ILE A 858 -26.57 -41.01 -9.78
N ALA A 859 -25.33 -41.43 -10.03
CA ALA A 859 -24.59 -42.30 -9.12
C ALA A 859 -24.31 -41.62 -7.77
N ALA A 860 -24.30 -42.40 -6.69
CA ALA A 860 -24.21 -41.87 -5.32
C ALA A 860 -22.91 -41.10 -5.03
N ASP A 861 -21.82 -41.44 -5.72
CA ASP A 861 -20.51 -40.80 -5.65
C ASP A 861 -20.42 -39.49 -6.46
N ALA A 862 -21.26 -39.33 -7.48
CA ALA A 862 -21.38 -38.10 -8.26
C ALA A 862 -22.27 -37.04 -7.58
N MET A 863 -23.21 -37.46 -6.72
CA MET A 863 -24.19 -36.57 -6.06
C MET A 863 -23.56 -35.36 -5.33
N PRO A 864 -22.47 -35.51 -4.55
CA PRO A 864 -21.85 -34.37 -3.85
C PRO A 864 -21.16 -33.36 -4.77
N LYS A 865 -20.87 -33.73 -6.02
CA LYS A 865 -20.09 -32.92 -6.97
C LYS A 865 -20.95 -32.19 -8.00
N LEU A 866 -22.26 -32.48 -8.07
CA LEU A 866 -23.16 -31.95 -9.11
C LEU A 866 -23.19 -30.42 -9.20
N PHE A 867 -23.00 -29.73 -8.08
CA PHE A 867 -23.06 -28.27 -8.00
C PHE A 867 -21.67 -27.62 -7.89
N SER A 868 -20.60 -28.40 -8.02
CA SER A 868 -19.24 -27.89 -8.13
C SER A 868 -18.99 -27.33 -9.53
N ALA A 869 -18.26 -26.22 -9.61
CA ALA A 869 -17.96 -25.60 -10.90
C ALA A 869 -17.13 -26.54 -11.79
N PHE A 870 -17.53 -26.64 -13.07
CA PHE A 870 -16.84 -27.42 -14.12
C PHE A 870 -16.83 -28.95 -13.94
N GLU A 871 -17.64 -29.49 -13.04
CA GLU A 871 -17.80 -30.94 -12.86
C GLU A 871 -18.89 -31.51 -13.79
N GLN A 872 -18.60 -32.65 -14.42
CA GLN A 872 -19.55 -33.44 -15.20
C GLN A 872 -19.45 -34.90 -14.75
N ALA A 873 -20.58 -35.56 -14.56
CA ALA A 873 -20.62 -36.94 -14.07
C ALA A 873 -20.13 -37.97 -15.11
N ASP A 874 -20.08 -37.60 -16.39
CA ASP A 874 -19.71 -38.47 -17.50
C ASP A 874 -18.50 -37.87 -18.24
N ASN A 875 -17.34 -38.52 -18.14
CA ASN A 875 -16.08 -38.08 -18.76
C ASN A 875 -15.88 -38.66 -20.18
N THR A 876 -16.93 -39.19 -20.80
CA THR A 876 -16.86 -39.69 -22.18
C THR A 876 -17.21 -38.57 -23.16
N VAL A 877 -16.18 -38.05 -23.83
CA VAL A 877 -16.24 -37.13 -24.98
C VAL A 877 -16.77 -37.85 -26.21
#